data_AF-A0A7C2VJ22-F1
#
_entry.id   AF-A0A7C2VJ22-F1
#
_cell.length_a   1.000
_cell.length_b   1.000
_cell.length_c   1.000
_cell.angle_alpha   90.00
_cell.angle_beta   90.00
_cell.angle_gamma   90.00
#
_symmetry.space_group_name_H-M   'P 1'
#
loop_
_entity.id
_entity.type
_entity.pdbx_description
1 polymer ?
#
loop_
_entity_poly.entity_id
_entity_poly.type
_entity_poly.pdbx_seq_one_letter_code
_entity_poly.pdbx_strand_id
1 'polypeptide(L)'
;MALMRHPSVGLPPNATPRGFATERQCLAKSAWLVTSLRPTVYRQFCGNLLDDKGVLLREWKAMKSRMSLVLLAMFVSFGQGQVLIVRDDRWAATAPAARFAVDNQVATAERWLRRCRLPYRRVNASALTPEEIRNALCLLPANMPDPSSLAVLQNAQRFVVWAWNGRTDEWRQALATMTNGKGRLITEPFPPDRSDGERAAQLAAWLLEGAQLSPRFQRLLRERWSAWVSELRRKRLAWLSEVAQKPFADEVRRQQALTLLRPDLATVNLHLPQDGTVWLKRLRVLLSEHERIHRALAISLEPREGEIRGIWLHTYAPTNWEEVMQTLKAANFNCLFFRAGRGGNVVYRSQFLPRDPWAERADLDELRNATEAAKRYGIELHAWRVNFHFGTAPDWLKEQMAKEDRLVRDPEGKQALWLNPADPRNQEHEFRAMMELLTYPIAGVHFDYIRYPEAPHYRFDYSEVSRRQFEQATGIVLTDFPRQVLFCPLKLRYDEWQRENVTNLVRRVYFAVKDANPQVAVSAAVWQRHRYYFALIKQDWMRWVREGILDFVCPMDYTADTSLFAERVKEQVTEVNGAVPIAPGIGAYLLDDEWQFLEQVKVARDLGADGFVVFSYNFAPLRDFLAALTLGATAQPTVPAHRAPRFVFHLSNGLRHKDMPITYRAGDAVHIAATVTMGLLPADKVASVRFALCWEREEGFSEATLMEGELTAGQLRKGATLRCTAKVPKGIVRLVARGIVTFADGTTQPFVRRGLFVRGLPSNEFAAVLRSLLPVKLPSKTPRPAIGVIADGWHAGRLTALLQRQGYTAFLVRYLLPTYWQPADVLVIPPLRDLRELSFERAQALRSWVAQGGRVLLLSEACGFHAHANLFPEVAEVIGEHRQVAVRWQRRLVRTGLNALALRPVNNADVLMSTNGNALLVRGKFGRGIVTFWGLRMPLTEDAPEWQAWTHLFCEVVRRALGW
;
A
#
# COMPACT_ATOMS: atom_id res chain seq x y z
N MET A 1 33.05 -12.85 -41.35
CA MET A 1 33.33 -12.52 -42.77
C MET A 1 33.36 -11.00 -42.87
N ALA A 2 34.53 -10.37 -42.67
CA ALA A 2 35.55 -10.10 -43.70
C ALA A 2 35.06 -9.02 -44.70
N LEU A 3 35.41 -7.75 -44.51
CA LEU A 3 36.61 -7.08 -45.05
C LEU A 3 36.53 -6.81 -46.56
N MET A 4 36.52 -5.53 -46.97
CA MET A 4 37.55 -4.87 -47.79
C MET A 4 37.06 -3.48 -48.29
N ARG A 5 37.67 -2.37 -47.86
CA ARG A 5 38.83 -1.60 -48.43
C ARG A 5 38.40 -0.69 -49.60
N HIS A 6 38.33 0.65 -49.46
CA HIS A 6 39.39 1.70 -49.51
C HIS A 6 40.15 1.78 -50.86
N PRO A 7 40.84 2.90 -51.26
CA PRO A 7 40.97 4.26 -50.69
C PRO A 7 40.86 5.41 -51.74
N SER A 8 40.74 6.69 -51.39
CA SER A 8 41.85 7.68 -51.24
C SER A 8 41.26 9.12 -51.30
N VAL A 9 41.78 10.23 -50.76
CA VAL A 9 42.78 10.67 -49.76
C VAL A 9 42.48 12.17 -49.52
N GLY A 10 42.60 12.70 -48.27
CA GLY A 10 42.67 14.15 -48.00
C GLY A 10 42.02 14.65 -46.68
N LEU A 11 42.76 14.57 -45.56
CA LEU A 11 42.47 14.91 -44.13
C LEU A 11 42.46 16.44 -43.81
N PRO A 12 42.31 16.93 -42.53
CA PRO A 12 41.36 16.71 -41.40
C PRO A 12 40.93 18.07 -40.72
N PRO A 13 40.51 18.17 -39.42
CA PRO A 13 39.34 17.62 -38.71
C PRO A 13 38.48 18.70 -37.97
N ASN A 14 37.37 18.23 -37.36
CA ASN A 14 36.60 18.82 -36.25
C ASN A 14 35.57 19.93 -36.55
N ALA A 15 34.33 19.51 -36.83
CA ALA A 15 33.14 19.84 -36.02
C ALA A 15 31.88 19.35 -36.73
N THR A 16 31.11 18.46 -36.11
CA THR A 16 29.64 18.52 -36.19
C THR A 16 28.99 17.74 -35.03
N PRO A 17 27.75 18.15 -34.65
CA PRO A 17 27.07 17.71 -33.45
C PRO A 17 26.13 16.54 -33.72
N ARG A 18 25.90 15.67 -32.72
CA ARG A 18 24.70 14.84 -32.52
C ARG A 18 24.85 14.00 -31.26
N GLY A 19 23.77 13.84 -30.50
CA GLY A 19 23.72 12.82 -29.44
C GLY A 19 22.59 13.01 -28.44
N PHE A 20 21.38 12.60 -28.84
CA PHE A 20 20.26 12.32 -27.95
C PHE A 20 20.70 11.43 -26.78
N ALA A 21 20.45 11.87 -25.56
CA ALA A 21 20.61 11.08 -24.34
C ALA A 21 19.24 10.81 -23.72
N THR A 22 19.00 9.54 -23.43
CA THR A 22 17.77 8.97 -22.87
C THR A 22 17.61 9.33 -21.39
N GLU A 23 16.38 9.68 -21.04
CA GLU A 23 15.93 10.24 -19.76
C GLU A 23 15.84 9.20 -18.60
N ARG A 24 16.80 8.27 -18.51
CA ARG A 24 17.07 7.46 -17.30
C ARG A 24 18.18 8.06 -16.41
N GLN A 25 18.68 9.25 -16.74
CA GLN A 25 19.71 9.97 -15.96
C GLN A 25 19.17 11.10 -15.05
N CYS A 26 17.86 11.33 -14.96
CA CYS A 26 17.32 12.42 -14.12
C CYS A 26 16.88 12.03 -12.70
N LEU A 27 16.94 10.75 -12.31
CA LEU A 27 16.75 10.34 -10.90
C LEU A 27 18.07 9.99 -10.17
N ALA A 28 19.21 10.21 -10.83
CA ALA A 28 20.54 10.15 -10.23
C ALA A 28 21.20 11.55 -10.06
N LYS A 29 20.46 12.64 -10.26
CA LYS A 29 21.00 14.03 -10.21
C LYS A 29 20.63 14.83 -8.95
N SER A 30 19.86 14.30 -8.02
CA SER A 30 19.59 14.95 -6.73
C SER A 30 20.48 14.46 -5.57
N ALA A 31 21.31 13.44 -5.80
CA ALA A 31 22.36 13.01 -4.88
C ALA A 31 23.79 13.27 -5.40
N TRP A 32 23.92 13.98 -6.54
CA TRP A 32 25.20 14.29 -7.18
C TRP A 32 25.37 15.78 -7.48
N LEU A 33 24.87 16.65 -6.59
CA LEU A 33 25.08 18.10 -6.66
C LEU A 33 25.80 18.69 -5.43
N VAL A 34 26.36 17.85 -4.57
CA VAL A 34 27.12 18.30 -3.37
C VAL A 34 28.58 17.81 -3.36
N THR A 35 29.02 16.99 -4.32
CA THR A 35 30.37 16.37 -4.28
C THR A 35 31.23 16.51 -5.55
N SER A 36 30.87 17.38 -6.50
CA SER A 36 31.67 17.59 -7.71
C SER A 36 31.77 19.06 -8.14
N LEU A 37 32.36 19.90 -7.28
CA LEU A 37 32.92 21.18 -7.71
C LEU A 37 34.42 21.02 -7.95
N ARG A 38 34.84 20.98 -9.23
CA ARG A 38 36.24 21.23 -9.61
C ARG A 38 36.58 22.71 -9.37
N PRO A 39 37.84 23.06 -9.04
CA PRO A 39 38.20 24.39 -8.50
C PRO A 39 38.18 25.59 -9.47
N THR A 40 37.56 25.49 -10.65
CA THR A 40 37.72 26.50 -11.71
C THR A 40 36.55 27.46 -11.87
N VAL A 41 35.36 27.13 -11.34
CA VAL A 41 34.17 28.01 -11.46
C VAL A 41 33.99 28.92 -10.23
N TYR A 42 34.73 28.68 -9.14
CA TYR A 42 34.69 29.53 -7.95
C TYR A 42 35.50 30.84 -8.12
N ARG A 43 36.40 30.92 -9.10
CA ARG A 43 37.19 32.13 -9.39
C ARG A 43 36.43 33.23 -10.12
N GLN A 44 35.29 32.92 -10.75
CA GLN A 44 34.47 33.93 -11.44
C GLN A 44 33.42 34.59 -10.53
N PHE A 45 33.14 34.02 -9.35
CA PHE A 45 32.11 34.53 -8.45
C PHE A 45 32.63 35.35 -7.26
N CYS A 46 33.95 35.36 -7.03
CA CYS A 46 34.58 36.12 -5.93
C CYS A 46 35.41 37.32 -6.42
N GLY A 47 35.00 37.95 -7.51
CA GLY A 47 35.72 39.05 -8.16
C GLY A 47 35.44 40.46 -7.64
N ASN A 48 34.74 40.66 -6.51
CA ASN A 48 34.35 42.02 -6.06
C ASN A 48 34.34 42.21 -4.53
N LEU A 49 35.36 41.73 -3.82
CA LEU A 49 35.57 42.09 -2.40
C LEU A 49 37.07 42.20 -2.12
N LEU A 50 37.65 43.31 -2.56
CA LEU A 50 38.90 43.85 -2.00
C LEU A 50 38.63 45.31 -1.66
N ASP A 51 38.73 45.65 -0.39
CA ASP A 51 39.08 47.01 0.03
C ASP A 51 40.09 46.94 1.17
N ASP A 52 40.91 47.98 1.23
CA ASP A 52 42.20 48.08 1.87
C ASP A 52 42.13 47.94 3.39
N LYS A 53 42.73 46.83 3.89
CA LYS A 53 43.53 46.70 5.13
C LYS A 53 43.65 45.22 5.50
N GLY A 54 44.75 44.60 5.08
CA GLY A 54 45.00 43.16 5.20
C GLY A 54 45.13 42.61 6.63
N VAL A 55 44.02 42.39 7.32
CA VAL A 55 43.98 41.72 8.65
C VAL A 55 43.18 40.40 8.67
N LEU A 56 42.40 40.07 7.63
CA LEU A 56 41.44 38.93 7.68
C LEU A 56 41.96 37.55 7.20
N LEU A 57 43.28 37.34 7.08
CA LEU A 57 43.84 36.07 6.54
C LEU A 57 44.31 35.06 7.60
N ARG A 58 44.45 35.46 8.88
CA ARG A 58 44.82 34.53 9.97
C ARG A 58 43.61 33.88 10.63
N GLU A 59 42.52 34.62 10.81
CA GLU A 59 41.28 34.07 11.39
C GLU A 59 40.55 33.11 10.43
N TRP A 60 40.58 33.36 9.12
CA TRP A 60 39.95 32.45 8.15
C TRP A 60 40.69 31.10 8.04
N LYS A 61 42.03 31.07 8.12
CA LYS A 61 42.77 29.79 8.15
C LYS A 61 42.50 28.99 9.43
N ALA A 62 42.36 29.66 10.57
CA ALA A 62 41.97 29.03 11.84
C ALA A 62 40.49 28.56 11.84
N MET A 63 39.60 29.30 11.18
CA MET A 63 38.18 28.95 11.05
C MET A 63 37.97 27.82 10.03
N LYS A 64 38.77 27.76 8.95
CA LYS A 64 38.81 26.60 8.04
C LYS A 64 39.36 25.37 8.73
N SER A 65 40.43 25.46 9.51
CA SER A 65 40.94 24.28 10.23
C SER A 65 39.97 23.80 11.31
N ARG A 66 39.30 24.72 12.04
CA ARG A 66 38.23 24.39 12.99
C ARG A 66 36.97 23.85 12.33
N MET A 67 36.49 24.44 11.22
CA MET A 67 35.33 23.90 10.47
C MET A 67 35.65 22.55 9.85
N SER A 68 36.85 22.36 9.29
CA SER A 68 37.29 21.07 8.76
C SER A 68 37.43 20.04 9.87
N LEU A 69 37.94 20.39 11.07
CA LEU A 69 37.98 19.48 12.22
C LEU A 69 36.60 19.19 12.79
N VAL A 70 35.67 20.14 12.80
CA VAL A 70 34.29 19.95 13.28
C VAL A 70 33.45 19.14 12.28
N LEU A 71 33.64 19.35 10.98
CA LEU A 71 33.07 18.51 9.93
C LEU A 71 33.69 17.12 9.94
N LEU A 72 35.02 16.99 10.06
CA LEU A 72 35.69 15.70 10.17
C LEU A 72 35.29 14.98 11.47
N ALA A 73 35.19 15.65 12.61
CA ALA A 73 34.70 15.06 13.88
C ALA A 73 33.19 14.72 13.84
N MET A 74 32.38 15.49 13.08
CA MET A 74 31.02 15.09 12.76
C MET A 74 31.01 13.84 11.87
N PHE A 75 31.85 13.74 10.84
CA PHE A 75 32.01 12.58 9.95
C PHE A 75 32.55 11.33 10.68
N VAL A 76 33.54 11.47 11.57
CA VAL A 76 34.09 10.42 12.44
C VAL A 76 33.02 9.87 13.40
N SER A 77 32.08 10.71 13.84
CA SER A 77 30.98 10.27 14.70
C SER A 77 29.93 9.41 13.96
N PHE A 78 29.84 9.45 12.63
CA PHE A 78 28.80 8.73 11.87
C PHE A 78 29.07 7.23 11.67
N GLY A 79 30.34 6.78 11.67
CA GLY A 79 30.69 5.36 11.54
C GLY A 79 30.53 4.54 12.82
N GLN A 80 30.63 5.18 13.99
CA GLN A 80 30.79 4.50 15.28
C GLN A 80 29.47 4.18 15.99
N GLY A 81 28.40 3.75 15.31
CA GLY A 81 27.12 3.48 15.99
C GLY A 81 26.21 2.47 15.33
N GLN A 82 26.62 1.89 14.20
CA GLN A 82 25.77 1.02 13.38
C GLN A 82 26.60 -0.07 12.70
N VAL A 83 25.97 -1.18 12.35
CA VAL A 83 26.53 -2.20 11.45
C VAL A 83 26.57 -1.64 10.02
N LEU A 84 27.70 -1.77 9.34
CA LEU A 84 27.87 -1.33 7.96
C LEU A 84 27.54 -2.49 7.02
N ILE A 85 26.45 -2.38 6.26
CA ILE A 85 26.17 -3.30 5.15
C ILE A 85 26.88 -2.75 3.92
N VAL A 86 27.95 -3.43 3.50
CA VAL A 86 28.81 -3.01 2.40
C VAL A 86 28.30 -3.64 1.10
N ARG A 87 27.64 -2.86 0.25
CA ARG A 87 27.12 -3.29 -1.05
C ARG A 87 28.16 -3.12 -2.16
N ASP A 88 28.36 -4.14 -2.99
CA ASP A 88 29.26 -4.06 -4.14
C ASP A 88 28.51 -3.70 -5.44
N ASP A 89 28.35 -2.39 -5.68
CA ASP A 89 27.65 -1.90 -6.88
C ASP A 89 28.44 -2.19 -8.18
N ARG A 90 29.76 -2.42 -8.08
CA ARG A 90 30.59 -2.78 -9.24
C ARG A 90 30.18 -4.15 -9.74
N TRP A 91 30.02 -5.12 -8.84
CA TRP A 91 29.55 -6.45 -9.21
C TRP A 91 28.09 -6.43 -9.66
N ALA A 92 27.22 -5.69 -8.95
CA ALA A 92 25.82 -5.54 -9.33
C ALA A 92 25.64 -4.97 -10.75
N ALA A 93 26.59 -4.17 -11.24
CA ALA A 93 26.55 -3.59 -12.58
C ALA A 93 26.98 -4.56 -13.70
N THR A 94 27.57 -5.72 -13.38
CA THR A 94 28.13 -6.63 -14.39
C THR A 94 27.06 -7.39 -15.18
N ALA A 95 25.98 -7.82 -14.53
CA ALA A 95 24.90 -8.57 -15.15
C ALA A 95 23.60 -8.51 -14.31
N PRO A 96 22.40 -8.67 -14.92
CA PRO A 96 21.15 -8.74 -14.17
C PRO A 96 21.12 -9.81 -13.07
N ALA A 97 21.75 -10.97 -13.31
CA ALA A 97 21.86 -12.04 -12.31
C ALA A 97 22.72 -11.63 -11.10
N ALA A 98 23.85 -10.94 -11.35
CA ALA A 98 24.70 -10.41 -10.29
C ALA A 98 23.96 -9.34 -9.47
N ARG A 99 23.25 -8.42 -10.15
CA ARG A 99 22.39 -7.43 -9.49
C ARG A 99 21.35 -8.07 -8.58
N PHE A 100 20.63 -9.07 -9.09
CA PHE A 100 19.63 -9.80 -8.32
C PHE A 100 20.24 -10.47 -7.09
N ALA A 101 21.40 -11.11 -7.23
CA ALA A 101 22.10 -11.74 -6.12
C ALA A 101 22.53 -10.72 -5.05
N VAL A 102 23.13 -9.59 -5.43
CA VAL A 102 23.46 -8.49 -4.49
C VAL A 102 22.22 -7.99 -3.77
N ASP A 103 21.19 -7.61 -4.53
CA ASP A 103 20.00 -6.98 -3.98
C ASP A 103 19.27 -7.95 -3.02
N ASN A 104 19.22 -9.24 -3.33
CA ASN A 104 18.60 -10.26 -2.48
C ASN A 104 19.40 -10.53 -1.18
N GLN A 105 20.74 -10.65 -1.27
CA GLN A 105 21.56 -10.86 -0.09
C GLN A 105 21.59 -9.62 0.82
N VAL A 106 21.64 -8.42 0.25
CA VAL A 106 21.48 -7.16 1.00
C VAL A 106 20.13 -7.11 1.71
N ALA A 107 19.03 -7.43 1.01
CA ALA A 107 17.69 -7.45 1.61
C ALA A 107 17.58 -8.47 2.76
N THR A 108 18.22 -9.64 2.61
CA THR A 108 18.28 -10.67 3.65
C THR A 108 19.07 -10.20 4.87
N ALA A 109 20.25 -9.61 4.66
CA ALA A 109 21.06 -9.02 5.73
C ALA A 109 20.28 -7.96 6.52
N GLU A 110 19.59 -7.06 5.83
CA GLU A 110 18.78 -6.04 6.48
C GLU A 110 17.62 -6.63 7.29
N ARG A 111 16.91 -7.62 6.74
CA ARG A 111 15.83 -8.29 7.46
C ARG A 111 16.32 -8.88 8.77
N TRP A 112 17.42 -9.62 8.75
CA TRP A 112 18.00 -10.21 9.97
C TRP A 112 18.47 -9.16 10.97
N LEU A 113 19.09 -8.07 10.51
CA LEU A 113 19.47 -6.96 11.39
C LEU A 113 18.23 -6.27 12.00
N ARG A 114 17.14 -6.10 11.24
CA ARG A 114 15.86 -5.59 11.76
C ARG A 114 15.22 -6.53 12.77
N ARG A 115 15.24 -7.85 12.52
CA ARG A 115 14.77 -8.88 13.46
C ARG A 115 15.55 -8.84 14.78
N CYS A 116 16.86 -8.67 14.73
CA CYS A 116 17.69 -8.49 15.92
C CYS A 116 17.67 -7.06 16.50
N ARG A 117 16.90 -6.13 15.89
CA ARG A 117 16.82 -4.70 16.22
C ARG A 117 18.20 -4.00 16.22
N LEU A 118 19.18 -4.53 15.48
CA LEU A 118 20.52 -3.97 15.39
C LEU A 118 20.51 -2.72 14.48
N PRO A 119 21.14 -1.60 14.90
CA PRO A 119 21.25 -0.42 14.06
C PRO A 119 22.19 -0.70 12.88
N TYR A 120 21.77 -0.35 11.67
CA TYR A 120 22.57 -0.56 10.46
C TYR A 120 22.44 0.61 9.48
N ARG A 121 23.41 0.71 8.57
CA ARG A 121 23.36 1.56 7.38
C ARG A 121 24.00 0.87 6.18
N ARG A 122 23.53 1.20 4.98
CA ARG A 122 24.17 0.77 3.72
C ARG A 122 25.33 1.68 3.37
N VAL A 123 26.42 1.10 2.89
CA VAL A 123 27.56 1.83 2.32
C VAL A 123 27.99 1.10 1.05
N ASN A 124 28.33 1.83 -0.01
CA ASN A 124 28.89 1.23 -1.21
C ASN A 124 30.37 0.88 -0.96
N ALA A 125 30.81 -0.30 -1.39
CA ALA A 125 32.19 -0.76 -1.27
C ALA A 125 33.22 0.28 -1.76
N SER A 126 32.94 0.95 -2.88
CA SER A 126 33.79 1.99 -3.47
C SER A 126 33.84 3.31 -2.69
N ALA A 127 32.89 3.51 -1.76
CA ALA A 127 32.80 4.72 -0.93
C ALA A 127 33.40 4.52 0.47
N LEU A 128 33.94 3.33 0.77
CA LEU A 128 34.51 3.02 2.08
C LEU A 128 35.77 3.85 2.35
N THR A 129 35.85 4.47 3.53
CA THR A 129 37.05 5.14 4.00
C THR A 129 37.64 4.46 5.26
N PRO A 130 38.97 4.54 5.48
CA PRO A 130 39.60 3.99 6.69
C PRO A 130 39.04 4.59 7.99
N GLU A 131 38.58 5.84 7.94
CA GLU A 131 38.00 6.56 9.07
C GLU A 131 36.60 6.02 9.42
N GLU A 132 35.75 5.79 8.42
CA GLU A 132 34.40 5.24 8.63
C GLU A 132 34.41 3.79 9.13
N ILE A 133 35.37 2.99 8.67
CA ILE A 133 35.49 1.57 9.04
C ILE A 133 36.22 1.38 10.38
N ARG A 134 36.94 2.39 10.88
CA ARG A 134 37.68 2.29 12.13
C ARG A 134 36.77 1.86 13.28
N ASN A 135 37.06 0.68 13.84
CA ASN A 135 36.27 0.04 14.90
C ASN A 135 34.82 -0.32 14.53
N ALA A 136 34.49 -0.41 13.23
CA ALA A 136 33.16 -0.76 12.77
C ALA A 136 32.94 -2.29 12.71
N LEU A 137 31.67 -2.68 12.81
CA LEU A 137 31.18 -4.01 12.49
C LEU A 137 30.65 -4.00 11.05
N CYS A 138 31.23 -4.79 10.17
CA CYS A 138 30.87 -4.80 8.75
C CYS A 138 30.23 -6.11 8.32
N LEU A 139 29.29 -6.03 7.39
CA LEU A 139 28.65 -7.16 6.74
C LEU A 139 28.77 -6.97 5.23
N LEU A 140 29.36 -7.94 4.54
CA LEU A 140 29.65 -7.91 3.12
C LEU A 140 28.80 -8.98 2.41
N PRO A 141 27.52 -8.67 2.12
CA PRO A 141 26.66 -9.57 1.36
C PRO A 141 27.04 -9.53 -0.13
N ALA A 142 27.58 -10.65 -0.63
CA ALA A 142 27.86 -10.85 -2.05
C ALA A 142 28.92 -9.90 -2.65
N ASN A 143 30.04 -9.66 -1.96
CA ASN A 143 31.11 -8.77 -2.42
C ASN A 143 32.21 -9.51 -3.20
N MET A 144 32.97 -8.78 -4.02
CA MET A 144 34.22 -9.26 -4.59
C MET A 144 35.41 -8.97 -3.65
N PRO A 145 36.41 -9.87 -3.55
CA PRO A 145 37.62 -9.63 -2.76
C PRO A 145 38.58 -8.67 -3.48
N ASP A 146 38.15 -7.42 -3.61
CA ASP A 146 38.90 -6.35 -4.25
C ASP A 146 40.03 -5.80 -3.34
N PRO A 147 41.29 -5.67 -3.83
CA PRO A 147 42.42 -5.20 -3.03
C PRO A 147 42.18 -3.85 -2.33
N SER A 148 41.52 -2.90 -2.99
CA SER A 148 41.26 -1.59 -2.41
C SER A 148 40.27 -1.67 -1.24
N SER A 149 39.23 -2.49 -1.37
CA SER A 149 38.26 -2.76 -0.31
C SER A 149 38.91 -3.51 0.86
N LEU A 150 39.76 -4.50 0.57
CA LEU A 150 40.48 -5.29 1.58
C LEU A 150 41.42 -4.42 2.41
N ALA A 151 42.17 -3.50 1.78
CA ALA A 151 43.06 -2.57 2.48
C ALA A 151 42.30 -1.69 3.49
N VAL A 152 41.08 -1.24 3.15
CA VAL A 152 40.25 -0.47 4.08
C VAL A 152 39.69 -1.36 5.20
N LEU A 153 39.18 -2.56 4.86
CA LEU A 153 38.59 -3.51 5.81
C LEU A 153 39.56 -4.00 6.89
N GLN A 154 40.87 -3.91 6.69
CA GLN A 154 41.87 -4.18 7.73
C GLN A 154 41.69 -3.31 8.99
N ASN A 155 41.07 -2.13 8.84
CA ASN A 155 40.78 -1.20 9.93
C ASN A 155 39.47 -1.51 10.68
N ALA A 156 38.67 -2.47 10.19
CA ALA A 156 37.43 -2.88 10.83
C ALA A 156 37.71 -3.51 12.21
N GLN A 157 36.74 -3.44 13.11
CA GLN A 157 36.78 -4.26 14.32
C GLN A 157 36.47 -5.72 13.99
N ARG A 158 35.43 -5.92 13.17
CA ARG A 158 35.02 -7.23 12.66
C ARG A 158 34.33 -7.07 11.33
N PHE A 159 34.43 -8.08 10.49
CA PHE A 159 33.64 -8.13 9.27
C PHE A 159 33.24 -9.57 8.93
N VAL A 160 32.02 -9.71 8.41
CA VAL A 160 31.46 -10.99 7.97
C VAL A 160 31.25 -10.93 6.48
N VAL A 161 31.75 -11.92 5.74
CA VAL A 161 31.66 -12.01 4.29
C VAL A 161 30.78 -13.19 3.88
N TRP A 162 29.80 -12.95 3.02
CA TRP A 162 28.94 -14.00 2.45
C TRP A 162 29.42 -14.33 1.03
N ALA A 163 30.12 -15.45 0.87
CA ALA A 163 30.84 -15.80 -0.37
C ALA A 163 30.27 -17.00 -1.13
N TRP A 164 29.06 -17.47 -0.81
CA TRP A 164 28.42 -18.59 -1.51
C TRP A 164 27.91 -18.24 -2.94
N ASN A 165 28.30 -17.09 -3.49
CA ASN A 165 28.09 -16.71 -4.89
C ASN A 165 29.13 -17.32 -5.85
N GLY A 166 29.75 -18.44 -5.48
CA GLY A 166 30.80 -19.11 -6.24
C GLY A 166 32.21 -18.50 -6.08
N ARG A 167 32.42 -17.60 -5.11
CA ARG A 167 33.70 -16.90 -4.89
C ARG A 167 34.38 -17.26 -3.57
N THR A 168 34.01 -18.41 -3.01
CA THR A 168 34.55 -18.91 -1.74
C THR A 168 36.07 -18.96 -1.73
N ASP A 169 36.69 -19.49 -2.78
CA ASP A 169 38.15 -19.67 -2.82
C ASP A 169 38.89 -18.34 -3.00
N GLU A 170 38.36 -17.41 -3.81
CA GLU A 170 38.89 -16.05 -3.95
C GLU A 170 38.92 -15.35 -2.58
N TRP A 171 37.84 -15.46 -1.80
CA TRP A 171 37.78 -14.88 -0.46
C TRP A 171 38.65 -15.60 0.56
N ARG A 172 38.80 -16.93 0.49
CA ARG A 172 39.74 -17.68 1.35
C ARG A 172 41.17 -17.19 1.13
N GLN A 173 41.59 -17.05 -0.12
CA GLN A 173 42.92 -16.54 -0.47
C GLN A 173 43.09 -15.09 0.01
N ALA A 174 42.11 -14.22 -0.25
CA ALA A 174 42.17 -12.83 0.19
C ALA A 174 42.29 -12.70 1.72
N LEU A 175 41.51 -13.47 2.48
CA LEU A 175 41.55 -13.43 3.94
C LEU A 175 42.86 -13.99 4.52
N ALA A 176 43.48 -14.97 3.87
CA ALA A 176 44.78 -15.51 4.29
C ALA A 176 45.90 -14.46 4.22
N THR A 177 45.77 -13.44 3.36
CA THR A 177 46.72 -12.32 3.27
C THR A 177 46.49 -11.23 4.33
N MET A 178 45.40 -11.30 5.10
CA MET A 178 45.07 -10.30 6.12
C MET A 178 45.71 -10.64 7.47
N THR A 179 46.39 -9.67 8.07
CA THR A 179 47.19 -9.85 9.28
C THR A 179 46.41 -9.82 10.59
N ASN A 180 45.13 -9.43 10.58
CA ASN A 180 44.38 -9.10 11.80
C ASN A 180 43.43 -10.20 12.30
N GLY A 181 43.13 -11.24 11.51
CA GLY A 181 42.22 -12.33 11.88
C GLY A 181 40.76 -11.90 12.17
N LYS A 182 40.35 -10.69 11.79
CA LYS A 182 39.04 -10.09 12.16
C LYS A 182 37.89 -10.44 11.22
N GLY A 183 38.20 -11.13 10.12
CA GLY A 183 37.25 -11.52 9.09
C GLY A 183 36.66 -12.90 9.32
N ARG A 184 35.34 -13.03 9.20
CA ARG A 184 34.66 -14.33 9.15
C ARG A 184 34.11 -14.56 7.76
N LEU A 185 34.55 -15.65 7.13
CA LEU A 185 34.01 -16.10 5.84
C LEU A 185 32.86 -17.06 6.06
N ILE A 186 31.75 -16.82 5.36
CA ILE A 186 30.67 -17.78 5.20
C ILE A 186 30.75 -18.34 3.79
N THR A 187 31.04 -19.64 3.71
CA THR A 187 31.31 -20.34 2.45
C THR A 187 30.10 -21.06 1.88
N GLU A 188 29.05 -21.23 2.68
CA GLU A 188 27.84 -21.99 2.32
C GLU A 188 26.58 -21.23 2.76
N PRO A 189 25.46 -21.35 2.02
CA PRO A 189 24.16 -20.88 2.48
C PRO A 189 23.89 -21.36 3.90
N PHE A 190 23.18 -20.55 4.68
CA PHE A 190 22.79 -21.00 6.02
C PHE A 190 22.00 -22.30 5.90
N PRO A 191 22.18 -23.24 6.84
CA PRO A 191 21.49 -24.52 6.80
C PRO A 191 19.96 -24.32 6.63
N PRO A 192 19.33 -25.02 5.67
CA PRO A 192 17.91 -24.84 5.36
C PRO A 192 16.98 -25.35 6.45
N ASP A 193 17.48 -26.21 7.34
CA ASP A 193 16.80 -26.78 8.51
C ASP A 193 16.67 -25.80 9.67
N ARG A 194 17.50 -24.75 9.72
CA ARG A 194 17.38 -23.68 10.72
C ARG A 194 16.25 -22.73 10.34
N SER A 195 15.59 -22.15 11.34
CA SER A 195 14.63 -21.06 11.14
C SER A 195 15.33 -19.75 10.73
N ASP A 196 14.61 -18.81 10.09
CA ASP A 196 15.15 -17.46 9.80
C ASP A 196 15.64 -16.76 11.07
N GLY A 197 14.99 -17.01 12.21
CA GLY A 197 15.37 -16.46 13.51
C GLY A 197 16.71 -16.98 14.03
N GLU A 198 16.97 -18.28 13.91
CA GLU A 198 18.26 -18.87 14.28
C GLU A 198 19.39 -18.37 13.37
N ARG A 199 19.11 -18.20 12.07
CA ARG A 199 20.06 -17.60 11.12
C ARG A 199 20.39 -16.16 11.49
N ALA A 200 19.38 -15.36 11.84
CA ALA A 200 19.58 -13.98 12.29
C ALA A 200 20.39 -13.91 13.61
N ALA A 201 20.06 -14.77 14.58
CA ALA A 201 20.80 -14.87 15.84
C ALA A 201 22.27 -15.27 15.61
N GLN A 202 22.52 -16.19 14.67
CA GLN A 202 23.85 -16.61 14.29
C GLN A 202 24.66 -15.49 13.63
N LEU A 203 24.03 -14.71 12.73
CA LEU A 203 24.64 -13.51 12.16
C LEU A 203 25.02 -12.51 13.26
N ALA A 204 24.10 -12.23 14.18
CA ALA A 204 24.36 -11.32 15.30
C ALA A 204 25.50 -11.82 16.19
N ALA A 205 25.61 -13.14 16.41
CA ALA A 205 26.72 -13.72 17.16
C ALA A 205 28.07 -13.41 16.50
N TRP A 206 28.18 -13.59 15.17
CA TRP A 206 29.42 -13.29 14.45
C TRP A 206 29.82 -11.82 14.54
N LEU A 207 28.85 -10.91 14.54
CA LEU A 207 29.10 -9.48 14.66
C LEU A 207 29.48 -9.08 16.10
N LEU A 208 28.81 -9.62 17.13
CA LEU A 208 28.89 -9.11 18.50
C LEU A 208 29.86 -9.86 19.43
N GLU A 209 30.05 -11.16 19.26
CA GLU A 209 30.75 -12.01 20.24
C GLU A 209 32.22 -11.62 20.40
N GLY A 210 32.62 -10.97 21.50
CA GLY A 210 33.98 -10.46 21.71
C GLY A 210 34.29 -9.13 20.99
N ALA A 211 33.29 -8.47 20.40
CA ALA A 211 33.43 -7.10 19.89
C ALA A 211 33.40 -6.08 21.04
N GLN A 212 34.12 -4.97 20.91
CA GLN A 212 34.07 -3.81 21.82
C GLN A 212 33.18 -2.72 21.19
N LEU A 213 31.94 -2.62 21.67
CA LEU A 213 30.93 -1.72 21.13
C LEU A 213 31.19 -0.27 21.57
N SER A 214 31.01 0.67 20.66
CA SER A 214 31.12 2.10 20.98
C SER A 214 29.99 2.59 21.90
N PRO A 215 30.18 3.70 22.65
CA PRO A 215 29.13 4.28 23.47
C PRO A 215 27.84 4.63 22.69
N ARG A 216 27.97 5.06 21.44
CA ARG A 216 26.83 5.39 20.57
C ARG A 216 26.06 4.14 20.15
N PHE A 217 26.75 3.04 19.81
CA PHE A 217 26.11 1.77 19.46
C PHE A 217 25.34 1.21 20.68
N GLN A 218 25.98 1.21 21.86
CA GLN A 218 25.35 0.76 23.10
C GLN A 218 24.09 1.56 23.45
N ARG A 219 24.11 2.88 23.27
CA ARG A 219 22.93 3.74 23.51
C ARG A 219 21.78 3.40 22.56
N LEU A 220 22.06 3.23 21.27
CA LEU A 220 21.06 2.85 20.28
C LEU A 220 20.47 1.46 20.55
N LEU A 221 21.29 0.49 20.97
CA LEU A 221 20.80 -0.81 21.41
C LEU A 221 19.89 -0.66 22.63
N ARG A 222 20.32 0.09 23.66
CA ARG A 222 19.51 0.32 24.85
C ARG A 222 18.15 0.94 24.49
N GLU A 223 18.12 1.97 23.67
CA GLU A 223 16.88 2.63 23.24
C GLU A 223 15.95 1.64 22.51
N ARG A 224 16.45 0.98 21.46
CA ARG A 224 15.66 0.05 20.64
C ARG A 224 15.19 -1.18 21.43
N TRP A 225 16.05 -1.76 22.25
CA TRP A 225 15.71 -2.94 23.04
C TRP A 225 14.85 -2.61 24.26
N SER A 226 14.94 -1.39 24.81
CA SER A 226 13.97 -0.94 25.84
C SER A 226 12.56 -0.78 25.25
N ALA A 227 12.47 -0.23 24.04
CA ALA A 227 11.21 -0.17 23.31
C ALA A 227 10.67 -1.58 23.01
N TRP A 228 11.53 -2.51 22.58
CA TRP A 228 11.16 -3.91 22.32
C TRP A 228 10.69 -4.65 23.58
N VAL A 229 11.38 -4.48 24.72
CA VAL A 229 10.95 -5.02 26.03
C VAL A 229 9.56 -4.49 26.41
N SER A 230 9.32 -3.19 26.21
CA SER A 230 8.03 -2.55 26.50
C SER A 230 6.93 -3.07 25.57
N GLU A 231 7.24 -3.27 24.30
CA GLU A 231 6.35 -3.89 23.31
C GLU A 231 5.98 -5.32 23.70
N LEU A 232 6.96 -6.18 23.98
CA LEU A 232 6.75 -7.58 24.38
C LEU A 232 5.91 -7.66 25.66
N ARG A 233 6.18 -6.84 26.67
CA ARG A 233 5.38 -6.79 27.90
C ARG A 233 3.92 -6.43 27.61
N ARG A 234 3.70 -5.40 26.79
CA ARG A 234 2.34 -4.95 26.42
C ARG A 234 1.60 -6.02 25.62
N LYS A 235 2.24 -6.65 24.63
CA LYS A 235 1.68 -7.77 23.85
C LYS A 235 1.35 -8.96 24.73
N ARG A 236 2.27 -9.39 25.59
CA ARG A 236 2.06 -10.50 26.54
C ARG A 236 0.82 -10.26 27.41
N LEU A 237 0.71 -9.07 28.02
CA LEU A 237 -0.43 -8.73 28.89
C LEU A 237 -1.75 -8.68 28.10
N ALA A 238 -1.74 -8.06 26.91
CA ALA A 238 -2.91 -7.99 26.05
C ALA A 238 -3.40 -9.38 25.63
N TRP A 239 -2.50 -10.24 25.12
CA TRP A 239 -2.87 -11.58 24.68
C TRP A 239 -3.16 -12.53 25.84
N LEU A 240 -2.51 -12.38 27.00
CA LEU A 240 -2.88 -13.12 28.20
C LEU A 240 -4.32 -12.81 28.61
N SER A 241 -4.68 -11.52 28.62
CA SER A 241 -6.05 -11.09 28.92
C SER A 241 -7.04 -11.64 27.90
N GLU A 242 -6.72 -11.54 26.60
CA GLU A 242 -7.56 -12.01 25.51
C GLU A 242 -7.79 -13.54 25.59
N VAL A 243 -6.71 -14.33 25.67
CA VAL A 243 -6.78 -15.80 25.70
C VAL A 243 -7.45 -16.31 26.99
N ALA A 244 -7.30 -15.59 28.11
CA ALA A 244 -7.96 -15.95 29.36
C ALA A 244 -9.48 -15.75 29.32
N GLN A 245 -9.95 -14.69 28.66
CA GLN A 245 -11.37 -14.28 28.67
C GLN A 245 -12.18 -14.81 27.49
N LYS A 246 -11.54 -14.99 26.32
CA LYS A 246 -12.21 -15.44 25.10
C LYS A 246 -12.57 -16.93 25.21
N PRO A 247 -13.76 -17.36 24.73
CA PRO A 247 -14.07 -18.78 24.59
C PRO A 247 -13.21 -19.44 23.49
N PHE A 248 -12.78 -20.69 23.71
CA PHE A 248 -12.02 -21.50 22.76
C PHE A 248 -12.78 -22.79 22.45
N ALA A 249 -12.71 -23.24 21.20
CA ALA A 249 -13.18 -24.57 20.82
C ALA A 249 -12.18 -25.65 21.24
N ASP A 250 -10.88 -25.35 21.18
CA ASP A 250 -9.78 -26.23 21.57
C ASP A 250 -9.14 -25.77 22.89
N GLU A 251 -9.60 -26.34 24.00
CA GLU A 251 -9.09 -26.00 25.34
C GLU A 251 -7.62 -26.40 25.53
N VAL A 252 -7.13 -27.42 24.80
CA VAL A 252 -5.72 -27.82 24.87
C VAL A 252 -4.83 -26.72 24.30
N ARG A 253 -5.18 -26.16 23.14
CA ARG A 253 -4.49 -24.99 22.57
C ARG A 253 -4.52 -23.81 23.51
N ARG A 254 -5.68 -23.53 24.12
CA ARG A 254 -5.81 -22.45 25.10
C ARG A 254 -4.83 -22.63 26.25
N GLN A 255 -4.76 -23.82 26.87
CA GLN A 255 -3.83 -24.06 27.97
C GLN A 255 -2.36 -24.00 27.54
N GLN A 256 -2.02 -24.44 26.32
CA GLN A 256 -0.68 -24.29 25.77
C GLN A 256 -0.28 -22.82 25.62
N ALA A 257 -1.16 -21.99 25.04
CA ALA A 257 -0.93 -20.56 24.90
C ALA A 257 -0.81 -19.86 26.27
N LEU A 258 -1.68 -20.19 27.23
CA LEU A 258 -1.62 -19.65 28.60
C LEU A 258 -0.32 -20.06 29.31
N THR A 259 0.15 -21.28 29.13
CA THR A 259 1.43 -21.75 29.69
C THR A 259 2.60 -20.92 29.18
N LEU A 260 2.57 -20.51 27.90
CA LEU A 260 3.58 -19.63 27.33
C LEU A 260 3.42 -18.16 27.76
N LEU A 261 2.23 -17.69 28.12
CA LEU A 261 1.96 -16.27 28.44
C LEU A 261 1.99 -15.93 29.94
N ARG A 262 1.71 -16.90 30.82
CA ARG A 262 1.68 -16.72 32.28
C ARG A 262 3.03 -16.30 32.87
N PRO A 263 4.18 -16.88 32.47
CA PRO A 263 5.46 -16.44 32.99
C PRO A 263 5.73 -14.99 32.62
N ASP A 264 6.22 -14.22 33.59
CA ASP A 264 6.65 -12.85 33.38
C ASP A 264 7.78 -12.76 32.33
N LEU A 265 7.99 -11.54 31.83
CA LEU A 265 9.08 -11.32 30.88
C LEU A 265 10.41 -11.48 31.62
N ALA A 266 11.35 -12.23 31.04
CA ALA A 266 12.69 -12.38 31.59
C ALA A 266 13.36 -11.01 31.81
N THR A 267 14.05 -10.85 32.94
CA THR A 267 14.76 -9.60 33.26
C THR A 267 15.93 -9.40 32.31
N VAL A 268 15.82 -8.42 31.40
CA VAL A 268 16.91 -8.03 30.49
C VAL A 268 17.56 -6.76 31.00
N ASN A 269 18.75 -6.90 31.58
CA ASN A 269 19.47 -5.76 32.12
C ASN A 269 20.22 -4.98 31.02
N LEU A 270 19.75 -3.77 30.66
CA LEU A 270 20.28 -2.95 29.58
C LEU A 270 21.32 -1.89 30.03
N HIS A 271 22.20 -2.23 30.98
CA HIS A 271 23.41 -1.44 31.25
C HIS A 271 24.27 -1.30 29.98
N LEU A 272 25.24 -0.38 29.99
CA LEU A 272 26.07 -0.03 28.84
C LEU A 272 27.51 -0.60 28.96
N PRO A 273 27.72 -1.94 28.90
CA PRO A 273 29.06 -2.51 28.80
C PRO A 273 29.58 -2.40 27.37
N GLN A 274 30.91 -2.30 27.22
CA GLN A 274 31.56 -2.33 25.91
C GLN A 274 31.58 -3.74 25.30
N ASP A 275 31.61 -4.80 26.11
CA ASP A 275 31.67 -6.18 25.61
C ASP A 275 30.37 -6.62 24.89
N GLY A 276 30.47 -6.80 23.58
CA GLY A 276 29.41 -7.27 22.70
C GLY A 276 28.92 -8.69 23.02
N THR A 277 29.73 -9.52 23.70
CA THR A 277 29.30 -10.84 24.19
C THR A 277 28.16 -10.72 25.21
N VAL A 278 28.21 -9.68 26.05
CA VAL A 278 27.14 -9.39 27.01
C VAL A 278 25.86 -8.98 26.28
N TRP A 279 25.98 -8.14 25.24
CA TRP A 279 24.85 -7.75 24.40
C TRP A 279 24.26 -8.94 23.62
N LEU A 280 25.09 -9.85 23.11
CA LEU A 280 24.64 -11.06 22.44
C LEU A 280 23.83 -11.97 23.38
N LYS A 281 24.28 -12.16 24.63
CA LYS A 281 23.53 -12.93 25.63
C LYS A 281 22.13 -12.32 25.87
N ARG A 282 22.04 -10.99 25.95
CA ARG A 282 20.77 -10.27 26.10
C ARG A 282 19.87 -10.42 24.85
N LEU A 283 20.46 -10.32 23.66
CA LEU A 283 19.74 -10.53 22.41
C LEU A 283 19.12 -11.93 22.34
N ARG A 284 19.86 -12.97 22.76
CA ARG A 284 19.33 -14.35 22.80
C ARG A 284 18.13 -14.47 23.74
N VAL A 285 18.15 -13.81 24.90
CA VAL A 285 16.99 -13.74 25.80
C VAL A 285 15.83 -13.02 25.11
N LEU A 286 16.05 -11.84 24.51
CA LEU A 286 14.99 -11.09 23.83
C LEU A 286 14.36 -11.85 22.66
N LEU A 287 15.17 -12.54 21.85
CA LEU A 287 14.68 -13.38 20.76
C LEU A 287 13.86 -14.56 21.28
N SER A 288 14.31 -15.22 22.35
CA SER A 288 13.58 -16.31 22.98
C SER A 288 12.24 -15.84 23.56
N GLU A 289 12.20 -14.67 24.21
CA GLU A 289 10.97 -14.08 24.74
C GLU A 289 10.02 -13.62 23.63
N HIS A 290 10.57 -13.06 22.55
CA HIS A 290 9.80 -12.70 21.37
C HIS A 290 9.17 -13.93 20.72
N GLU A 291 9.93 -15.00 20.49
CA GLU A 291 9.40 -16.27 19.98
C GLU A 291 8.35 -16.86 20.92
N ARG A 292 8.62 -16.95 22.24
CA ARG A 292 7.69 -17.48 23.23
C ARG A 292 6.33 -16.78 23.18
N ILE A 293 6.34 -15.45 23.21
CA ILE A 293 5.11 -14.63 23.28
C ILE A 293 4.32 -14.72 21.96
N HIS A 294 4.98 -14.68 20.80
CA HIS A 294 4.29 -14.75 19.51
C HIS A 294 3.91 -16.18 19.11
N ARG A 295 4.64 -17.19 19.56
CA ARG A 295 4.22 -18.59 19.45
C ARG A 295 2.95 -18.87 20.22
N ALA A 296 2.77 -18.23 21.39
CA ALA A 296 1.51 -18.29 22.12
C ALA A 296 0.34 -17.69 21.32
N LEU A 297 0.57 -16.55 20.64
CA LEU A 297 -0.38 -15.99 19.69
C LEU A 297 -0.68 -16.97 18.54
N ALA A 298 0.35 -17.53 17.92
CA ALA A 298 0.20 -18.45 16.80
C ALA A 298 -0.68 -19.65 17.17
N ILE A 299 -0.47 -20.23 18.35
CA ILE A 299 -1.24 -21.36 18.88
C ILE A 299 -2.69 -20.96 19.20
N SER A 300 -2.90 -19.75 19.75
CA SER A 300 -4.23 -19.28 20.16
C SER A 300 -5.10 -18.82 18.98
N LEU A 301 -4.53 -18.59 17.81
CA LEU A 301 -5.28 -18.31 16.58
C LEU A 301 -5.90 -19.59 16.03
N GLU A 302 -7.09 -19.96 16.50
CA GLU A 302 -7.80 -21.15 16.04
C GLU A 302 -8.02 -21.17 14.51
N PRO A 303 -8.04 -22.35 13.86
CA PRO A 303 -8.46 -22.48 12.48
C PRO A 303 -9.86 -21.92 12.27
N ARG A 304 -10.04 -21.16 11.18
CA ARG A 304 -11.32 -20.54 10.84
C ARG A 304 -11.91 -21.17 9.59
N GLU A 305 -13.17 -21.61 9.66
CA GLU A 305 -13.91 -22.14 8.51
C GLU A 305 -14.23 -21.05 7.48
N GLY A 306 -14.32 -21.44 6.20
CA GLY A 306 -14.63 -20.51 5.12
C GLY A 306 -13.47 -19.59 4.75
N GLU A 307 -12.27 -19.81 5.30
CA GLU A 307 -11.17 -18.85 5.17
C GLU A 307 -10.48 -18.95 3.80
N ILE A 308 -10.35 -17.81 3.10
CA ILE A 308 -9.51 -17.70 1.91
C ILE A 308 -8.06 -17.62 2.35
N ARG A 309 -7.25 -18.61 1.95
CA ARG A 309 -5.82 -18.70 2.28
C ARG A 309 -5.04 -18.71 0.98
N GLY A 310 -4.76 -17.51 0.51
CA GLY A 310 -4.22 -17.26 -0.82
C GLY A 310 -2.74 -16.92 -0.84
N ILE A 311 -2.08 -17.15 -1.97
CA ILE A 311 -0.73 -16.65 -2.23
C ILE A 311 -0.53 -16.26 -3.69
N TRP A 312 0.08 -15.11 -3.94
CA TRP A 312 0.46 -14.69 -5.30
C TRP A 312 1.84 -15.20 -5.66
N LEU A 313 1.98 -15.77 -6.86
CA LEU A 313 3.24 -16.32 -7.36
C LEU A 313 3.60 -15.70 -8.71
N HIS A 314 4.86 -15.26 -8.81
CA HIS A 314 5.49 -14.90 -10.07
C HIS A 314 6.43 -16.00 -10.55
N THR A 315 6.45 -16.22 -11.86
CA THR A 315 7.46 -17.05 -12.52
C THR A 315 8.38 -16.17 -13.36
N TYR A 316 9.68 -16.48 -13.32
CA TYR A 316 10.73 -15.79 -14.07
C TYR A 316 11.67 -16.79 -14.78
N ALA A 317 11.41 -18.08 -14.59
CA ALA A 317 12.13 -19.25 -15.08
C ALA A 317 11.21 -20.47 -14.88
N PRO A 318 11.54 -21.64 -15.45
CA PRO A 318 10.81 -22.88 -15.19
C PRO A 318 10.60 -23.11 -13.71
N THR A 319 9.37 -23.45 -13.32
CA THR A 319 8.97 -23.57 -11.92
C THR A 319 8.72 -25.02 -11.54
N ASN A 320 9.24 -25.44 -10.37
CA ASN A 320 8.92 -26.74 -9.80
C ASN A 320 7.53 -26.70 -9.15
N TRP A 321 6.49 -26.96 -9.95
CA TRP A 321 5.10 -26.90 -9.50
C TRP A 321 4.75 -27.93 -8.41
N GLU A 322 5.41 -29.08 -8.39
CA GLU A 322 5.23 -30.07 -7.32
C GLU A 322 5.68 -29.50 -5.97
N GLU A 323 6.88 -28.91 -5.90
CA GLU A 323 7.37 -28.28 -4.67
C GLU A 323 6.47 -27.12 -4.22
N VAL A 324 5.99 -26.30 -5.17
CA VAL A 324 5.03 -25.22 -4.87
C VAL A 324 3.78 -25.78 -4.22
N MET A 325 3.13 -26.78 -4.85
CA MET A 325 1.87 -27.32 -4.34
C MET A 325 2.05 -28.09 -3.03
N GLN A 326 3.16 -28.82 -2.85
CA GLN A 326 3.52 -29.48 -1.59
C GLN A 326 3.67 -28.45 -0.47
N THR A 327 4.40 -27.37 -0.71
CA THR A 327 4.61 -26.29 0.26
C THR A 327 3.28 -25.67 0.70
N LEU A 328 2.40 -25.38 -0.26
CA LEU A 328 1.08 -24.80 0.03
C LEU A 328 0.15 -25.78 0.73
N LYS A 329 0.14 -27.05 0.30
CA LYS A 329 -0.69 -28.09 0.91
C LYS A 329 -0.29 -28.36 2.35
N ALA A 330 1.02 -28.45 2.64
CA ALA A 330 1.55 -28.61 3.98
C ALA A 330 1.15 -27.47 4.92
N ALA A 331 0.93 -26.27 4.38
CA ALA A 331 0.48 -25.10 5.12
C ALA A 331 -1.06 -24.90 5.13
N ASN A 332 -1.83 -25.84 4.56
CA ASN A 332 -3.29 -25.75 4.37
C ASN A 332 -3.75 -24.46 3.65
N PHE A 333 -2.98 -24.00 2.66
CA PHE A 333 -3.42 -22.98 1.71
C PHE A 333 -4.37 -23.60 0.68
N ASN A 334 -5.38 -22.83 0.27
CA ASN A 334 -6.42 -23.31 -0.64
C ASN A 334 -6.47 -22.56 -1.97
N CYS A 335 -5.82 -21.40 -2.10
CA CYS A 335 -5.80 -20.61 -3.33
C CYS A 335 -4.36 -20.24 -3.75
N LEU A 336 -4.02 -20.50 -5.01
CA LEU A 336 -2.81 -20.00 -5.67
C LEU A 336 -3.21 -19.02 -6.77
N PHE A 337 -2.73 -17.78 -6.67
CA PHE A 337 -2.87 -16.77 -7.73
C PHE A 337 -1.59 -16.76 -8.58
N PHE A 338 -1.63 -17.46 -9.72
CA PHE A 338 -0.47 -17.62 -10.59
C PHE A 338 -0.49 -16.58 -11.72
N ARG A 339 0.57 -15.75 -11.82
CA ARG A 339 0.71 -14.76 -12.90
C ARG A 339 0.90 -15.43 -14.27
N ALA A 340 -0.20 -15.76 -14.94
CA ALA A 340 -0.24 -16.37 -16.26
C ALA A 340 0.20 -15.41 -17.39
N GLY A 341 0.07 -14.09 -17.19
CA GLY A 341 0.47 -13.12 -18.20
C GLY A 341 0.33 -11.66 -17.79
N ARG A 342 0.67 -10.79 -18.73
CA ARG A 342 0.63 -9.32 -18.64
C ARG A 342 -0.18 -8.72 -19.80
N GLY A 343 -0.12 -7.40 -19.97
CA GLY A 343 -0.81 -6.68 -21.04
C GLY A 343 -0.43 -7.18 -22.45
N GLY A 344 0.84 -7.52 -22.64
CA GLY A 344 1.38 -7.86 -23.95
C GLY A 344 2.04 -9.24 -24.10
N ASN A 345 2.07 -10.08 -23.06
CA ASN A 345 2.70 -11.40 -23.15
C ASN A 345 2.20 -12.38 -22.09
N VAL A 346 2.44 -13.67 -22.31
CA VAL A 346 2.03 -14.77 -21.43
C VAL A 346 3.18 -15.73 -21.13
N VAL A 347 2.98 -16.65 -20.17
CA VAL A 347 3.95 -17.73 -19.87
C VAL A 347 3.43 -19.13 -20.24
N TYR A 348 2.33 -19.18 -20.99
CA TYR A 348 1.70 -20.40 -21.51
C TYR A 348 1.62 -20.37 -23.04
N ARG A 349 1.21 -21.47 -23.66
CA ARG A 349 1.04 -21.53 -25.12
C ARG A 349 -0.23 -20.79 -25.52
N SER A 350 -0.07 -19.57 -26.04
CA SER A 350 -1.17 -18.74 -26.55
C SER A 350 -1.12 -18.65 -28.07
N GLN A 351 -2.31 -18.64 -28.70
CA GLN A 351 -2.45 -18.36 -30.13
C GLN A 351 -2.58 -16.85 -30.41
N PHE A 352 -2.76 -16.05 -29.37
CA PHE A 352 -3.10 -14.64 -29.46
C PHE A 352 -1.98 -13.70 -28.97
N LEU A 353 -1.30 -14.08 -27.87
CA LEU A 353 -0.25 -13.28 -27.24
C LEU A 353 1.12 -13.96 -27.36
N PRO A 354 2.22 -13.19 -27.55
CA PRO A 354 3.55 -13.76 -27.54
C PRO A 354 3.93 -14.30 -26.15
N ARG A 355 4.78 -15.32 -26.12
CA ARG A 355 5.32 -15.85 -24.86
C ARG A 355 6.45 -14.96 -24.33
N ASP A 356 6.61 -14.96 -23.01
CA ASP A 356 7.78 -14.37 -22.35
C ASP A 356 9.06 -15.08 -22.84
N PRO A 357 10.18 -14.36 -23.12
CA PRO A 357 11.36 -14.96 -23.71
C PRO A 357 11.95 -16.16 -22.96
N TRP A 358 11.83 -16.22 -21.63
CA TRP A 358 12.32 -17.39 -20.88
C TRP A 358 11.41 -18.60 -21.08
N ALA A 359 10.09 -18.41 -21.17
CA ALA A 359 9.12 -19.48 -21.38
C ALA A 359 9.21 -20.02 -22.81
N GLU A 360 9.44 -19.13 -23.79
CA GLU A 360 9.74 -19.49 -25.17
C GLU A 360 11.00 -20.36 -25.25
N ARG A 361 12.10 -19.94 -24.62
CA ARG A 361 13.37 -20.70 -24.63
C ARG A 361 13.28 -22.05 -23.95
N ALA A 362 12.49 -22.16 -22.89
CA ALA A 362 12.27 -23.42 -22.19
C ALA A 362 11.27 -24.34 -22.92
N ASP A 363 10.52 -23.78 -23.88
CA ASP A 363 9.37 -24.39 -24.55
C ASP A 363 8.35 -25.06 -23.59
N LEU A 364 8.07 -24.41 -22.47
CA LEU A 364 7.11 -24.91 -21.47
C LEU A 364 5.76 -24.19 -21.56
N ASP A 365 4.70 -24.93 -21.22
CA ASP A 365 3.37 -24.38 -20.93
C ASP A 365 3.16 -24.35 -19.42
N GLU A 366 3.51 -23.22 -18.79
CA GLU A 366 3.49 -23.11 -17.33
C GLU A 366 2.08 -23.11 -16.75
N LEU A 367 1.06 -22.64 -17.48
CA LEU A 367 -0.32 -22.69 -17.00
C LEU A 367 -0.88 -24.11 -17.02
N ARG A 368 -0.54 -24.91 -18.03
CA ARG A 368 -0.84 -26.35 -18.03
C ARG A 368 -0.17 -27.06 -16.86
N ASN A 369 1.14 -26.89 -16.72
CA ASN A 369 1.92 -27.53 -15.67
C ASN A 369 1.38 -27.17 -14.27
N ALA A 370 1.07 -25.89 -14.05
CA ALA A 370 0.52 -25.41 -12.79
C ALA A 370 -0.88 -25.95 -12.51
N THR A 371 -1.78 -25.97 -13.50
CA THR A 371 -3.17 -26.46 -13.31
C THR A 371 -3.22 -27.96 -13.06
N GLU A 372 -2.39 -28.75 -13.75
CA GLU A 372 -2.28 -30.19 -13.50
C GLU A 372 -1.75 -30.49 -12.10
N ALA A 373 -0.74 -29.76 -11.64
CA ALA A 373 -0.23 -29.87 -10.28
C ALA A 373 -1.29 -29.45 -9.24
N ALA A 374 -1.94 -28.30 -9.44
CA ALA A 374 -2.97 -27.79 -8.54
C ALA A 374 -4.11 -28.80 -8.33
N LYS A 375 -4.55 -29.46 -9.41
CA LYS A 375 -5.57 -30.52 -9.38
C LYS A 375 -5.15 -31.71 -8.50
N ARG A 376 -3.89 -32.15 -8.55
CA ARG A 376 -3.38 -33.27 -7.72
C ARG A 376 -3.42 -32.97 -6.23
N TYR A 377 -3.15 -31.73 -5.82
CA TYR A 377 -3.09 -31.34 -4.40
C TYR A 377 -4.41 -30.76 -3.86
N GLY A 378 -5.39 -30.55 -4.73
CA GLY A 378 -6.67 -29.92 -4.36
C GLY A 378 -6.51 -28.44 -3.97
N ILE A 379 -5.66 -27.71 -4.69
CA ILE A 379 -5.46 -26.27 -4.52
C ILE A 379 -6.16 -25.56 -5.68
N GLU A 380 -6.93 -24.51 -5.38
CA GLU A 380 -7.55 -23.71 -6.43
C GLU A 380 -6.48 -22.86 -7.13
N LEU A 381 -6.25 -23.11 -8.42
CA LEU A 381 -5.42 -22.21 -9.24
C LEU A 381 -6.29 -21.12 -9.86
N HIS A 382 -5.99 -19.88 -9.50
CA HIS A 382 -6.57 -18.67 -10.07
C HIS A 382 -5.58 -18.06 -11.05
N ALA A 383 -5.92 -18.03 -12.33
CA ALA A 383 -5.07 -17.47 -13.37
C ALA A 383 -5.06 -15.94 -13.26
N TRP A 384 -3.94 -15.40 -12.79
CA TRP A 384 -3.73 -13.98 -12.58
C TRP A 384 -3.16 -13.31 -13.81
N ARG A 385 -3.81 -12.24 -14.23
CA ARG A 385 -3.44 -11.44 -15.38
C ARG A 385 -3.17 -10.00 -14.96
N VAL A 386 -2.00 -9.48 -15.31
CA VAL A 386 -1.67 -8.05 -15.19
C VAL A 386 -2.23 -7.33 -16.42
N ASN A 387 -3.40 -6.71 -16.29
CA ASN A 387 -4.11 -6.04 -17.37
C ASN A 387 -3.42 -4.73 -17.77
N PHE A 388 -3.51 -4.38 -19.05
CA PHE A 388 -3.04 -3.17 -19.74
C PHE A 388 -1.54 -2.85 -19.67
N HIS A 389 -0.84 -3.20 -18.59
CA HIS A 389 0.57 -2.91 -18.37
C HIS A 389 1.48 -3.96 -19.05
N PHE A 390 2.42 -3.49 -19.89
CA PHE A 390 3.25 -4.37 -20.73
C PHE A 390 4.30 -5.17 -19.95
N GLY A 391 4.89 -4.61 -18.89
CA GLY A 391 5.97 -5.26 -18.13
C GLY A 391 7.07 -5.85 -19.02
N THR A 392 7.19 -7.19 -19.05
CA THR A 392 8.22 -7.95 -19.78
C THR A 392 7.86 -8.27 -21.24
N ALA A 393 6.78 -7.70 -21.78
CA ALA A 393 6.44 -7.89 -23.18
C ALA A 393 7.62 -7.59 -24.14
N PRO A 394 7.69 -8.23 -25.32
CA PRO A 394 8.74 -7.97 -26.31
C PRO A 394 8.75 -6.53 -26.81
N ASP A 395 9.94 -6.01 -27.14
CA ASP A 395 10.09 -4.61 -27.57
C ASP A 395 9.40 -4.32 -28.91
N TRP A 396 9.43 -5.27 -29.86
CA TRP A 396 8.71 -5.13 -31.13
C TRP A 396 7.21 -4.89 -30.94
N LEU A 397 6.60 -5.53 -29.94
CA LEU A 397 5.18 -5.38 -29.64
C LEU A 397 4.90 -4.01 -29.01
N LYS A 398 5.76 -3.56 -28.08
CA LYS A 398 5.66 -2.21 -27.50
C LYS A 398 5.74 -1.13 -28.58
N GLU A 399 6.69 -1.28 -29.52
CA GLU A 399 6.87 -0.38 -30.65
C GLU A 399 5.66 -0.41 -31.61
N GLN A 400 5.11 -1.59 -31.89
CA GLN A 400 3.90 -1.72 -32.70
C GLN A 400 2.70 -1.01 -32.05
N MET A 401 2.44 -1.26 -30.76
CA MET A 401 1.32 -0.65 -30.03
C MET A 401 1.46 0.89 -29.93
N ALA A 402 2.69 1.38 -29.81
CA ALA A 402 2.99 2.82 -29.89
C ALA A 402 2.66 3.40 -31.27
N LYS A 403 3.11 2.74 -32.35
CA LYS A 403 2.86 3.15 -33.75
C LYS A 403 1.38 3.12 -34.13
N GLU A 404 0.61 2.18 -33.58
CA GLU A 404 -0.84 2.05 -33.80
C GLU A 404 -1.69 3.02 -32.94
N ASP A 405 -1.04 3.88 -32.15
CA ASP A 405 -1.63 4.80 -31.18
C ASP A 405 -2.57 4.11 -30.18
N ARG A 406 -2.15 2.95 -29.69
CA ARG A 406 -2.91 2.12 -28.72
C ARG A 406 -2.46 2.32 -27.28
N LEU A 407 -1.43 3.13 -27.05
CA LEU A 407 -0.91 3.42 -25.72
C LEU A 407 -1.57 4.66 -25.12
N VAL A 408 -1.61 4.72 -23.79
CA VAL A 408 -2.03 5.94 -23.08
C VAL A 408 -1.08 7.11 -23.36
N ARG A 409 -1.59 8.33 -23.31
CA ARG A 409 -0.91 9.63 -23.43
C ARG A 409 -1.23 10.53 -22.25
N ASP A 410 -0.22 11.26 -21.79
CA ASP A 410 -0.41 12.34 -20.83
C ASP A 410 -0.99 13.59 -21.52
N PRO A 411 -1.38 14.64 -20.77
CA PRO A 411 -1.88 15.88 -21.36
C PRO A 411 -0.90 16.59 -22.29
N GLU A 412 0.40 16.31 -22.13
CA GLU A 412 1.48 16.83 -22.95
C GLU A 412 1.73 15.96 -24.21
N GLY A 413 0.95 14.88 -24.39
CA GLY A 413 0.97 13.99 -25.55
C GLY A 413 1.99 12.85 -25.48
N LYS A 414 2.75 12.71 -24.38
CA LYS A 414 3.78 11.67 -24.20
C LYS A 414 3.13 10.34 -23.86
N GLN A 415 3.54 9.30 -24.60
CA GLN A 415 3.04 7.94 -24.37
C GLN A 415 3.69 7.28 -23.15
N ALA A 416 2.94 6.41 -22.48
CA ALA A 416 3.46 5.46 -21.50
C ALA A 416 3.16 4.01 -21.94
N LEU A 417 3.98 3.05 -21.49
CA LEU A 417 3.86 1.62 -21.86
C LEU A 417 2.69 0.93 -21.14
N TRP A 418 1.49 1.37 -21.48
CA TRP A 418 0.22 0.93 -20.94
C TRP A 418 -0.82 1.03 -22.06
N LEU A 419 -1.57 -0.04 -22.31
CA LEU A 419 -2.66 -0.01 -23.29
C LEU A 419 -3.73 0.99 -22.84
N ASN A 420 -4.21 1.84 -23.74
CA ASN A 420 -5.28 2.79 -23.44
C ASN A 420 -6.60 2.04 -23.16
N PRO A 421 -7.16 2.10 -21.92
CA PRO A 421 -8.41 1.44 -21.60
C PRO A 421 -9.62 2.01 -22.34
N ALA A 422 -9.54 3.23 -22.90
CA ALA A 422 -10.65 3.80 -23.68
C ALA A 422 -10.68 3.32 -25.14
N ASP A 423 -9.62 2.69 -25.65
CA ASP A 423 -9.58 2.23 -27.03
C ASP A 423 -10.36 0.90 -27.20
N PRO A 424 -11.40 0.84 -28.05
CA PRO A 424 -12.16 -0.39 -28.28
C PRO A 424 -11.31 -1.58 -28.73
N ARG A 425 -10.21 -1.35 -29.47
CA ARG A 425 -9.27 -2.40 -29.88
C ARG A 425 -8.58 -3.02 -28.68
N ASN A 426 -8.24 -2.21 -27.68
CA ASN A 426 -7.62 -2.68 -26.44
C ASN A 426 -8.63 -3.36 -25.52
N GLN A 427 -9.86 -2.85 -25.46
CA GLN A 427 -10.97 -3.52 -24.76
C GLN A 427 -11.18 -4.93 -25.28
N GLU A 428 -11.16 -5.11 -26.61
CA GLU A 428 -11.27 -6.43 -27.23
C GLU A 428 -10.02 -7.29 -26.99
N HIS A 429 -8.83 -6.72 -27.08
CA HIS A 429 -7.57 -7.40 -26.75
C HIS A 429 -7.58 -7.97 -25.33
N GLU A 430 -7.99 -7.18 -24.34
CA GLU A 430 -8.06 -7.63 -22.96
C GLU A 430 -9.16 -8.65 -22.71
N PHE A 431 -10.32 -8.47 -23.34
CA PHE A 431 -11.40 -9.43 -23.23
C PHE A 431 -10.95 -10.80 -23.76
N ARG A 432 -10.35 -10.87 -24.95
CA ARG A 432 -9.85 -12.13 -25.55
C ARG A 432 -8.79 -12.78 -24.68
N ALA A 433 -7.82 -12.00 -24.19
CA ALA A 433 -6.76 -12.52 -23.33
C ALA A 433 -7.30 -13.09 -22.01
N MET A 434 -8.34 -12.50 -21.44
CA MET A 434 -9.01 -13.02 -20.24
C MET A 434 -9.80 -14.30 -20.53
N MET A 435 -10.51 -14.35 -21.67
CA MET A 435 -11.30 -15.52 -22.06
C MET A 435 -10.43 -16.72 -22.48
N GLU A 436 -9.24 -16.49 -23.06
CA GLU A 436 -8.27 -17.55 -23.40
C GLU A 436 -7.89 -18.37 -22.16
N LEU A 437 -7.86 -17.79 -20.97
CA LEU A 437 -7.55 -18.52 -19.73
C LEU A 437 -8.53 -19.67 -19.45
N LEU A 438 -9.77 -19.60 -19.96
CA LEU A 438 -10.80 -20.63 -19.75
C LEU A 438 -10.54 -21.91 -20.56
N THR A 439 -9.57 -21.92 -21.49
CA THR A 439 -9.15 -23.15 -22.17
C THR A 439 -8.38 -24.09 -21.22
N TYR A 440 -8.03 -23.61 -20.03
CA TYR A 440 -7.36 -24.37 -18.98
C TYR A 440 -8.35 -24.66 -17.83
N PRO A 441 -8.15 -25.77 -17.08
CA PRO A 441 -9.02 -26.13 -15.97
C PRO A 441 -8.71 -25.30 -14.70
N ILE A 442 -8.86 -23.98 -14.81
CA ILE A 442 -8.63 -23.03 -13.73
C ILE A 442 -9.83 -22.96 -12.79
N ALA A 443 -9.56 -22.66 -11.51
CA ALA A 443 -10.60 -22.44 -10.51
C ALA A 443 -11.17 -21.01 -10.56
N GLY A 444 -10.40 -20.07 -11.12
CA GLY A 444 -10.81 -18.67 -11.27
C GLY A 444 -9.91 -17.87 -12.20
N VAL A 445 -10.46 -16.76 -12.72
CA VAL A 445 -9.71 -15.68 -13.34
C VAL A 445 -9.49 -14.56 -12.32
N HIS A 446 -8.29 -13.97 -12.33
CA HIS A 446 -7.90 -12.95 -11.36
C HIS A 446 -7.32 -11.72 -12.07
N PHE A 447 -8.02 -10.59 -11.95
CA PHE A 447 -7.58 -9.31 -12.49
C PHE A 447 -6.51 -8.66 -11.61
N ASP A 448 -5.56 -7.99 -12.24
CA ASP A 448 -4.64 -7.05 -11.59
C ASP A 448 -4.25 -5.97 -12.61
N TYR A 449 -3.77 -4.81 -12.17
CA TYR A 449 -3.47 -3.66 -13.04
C TYR A 449 -4.66 -3.27 -13.96
N ILE A 450 -5.88 -3.72 -13.64
CA ILE A 450 -7.13 -3.35 -14.29
C ILE A 450 -7.51 -1.91 -13.90
N ARG A 451 -6.74 -0.97 -14.46
CA ARG A 451 -6.72 0.45 -14.10
C ARG A 451 -5.93 1.28 -15.13
N TYR A 452 -5.97 2.59 -14.98
CA TYR A 452 -5.07 3.54 -15.65
C TYR A 452 -3.71 3.64 -14.90
N PRO A 453 -2.64 4.11 -15.57
CA PRO A 453 -1.29 4.09 -15.01
C PRO A 453 -1.09 4.88 -13.72
N GLU A 454 -0.24 4.34 -12.84
CA GLU A 454 0.38 5.06 -11.71
C GLU A 454 1.76 5.67 -12.01
N ALA A 455 2.39 5.30 -13.12
CA ALA A 455 3.75 5.73 -13.49
C ALA A 455 3.82 6.12 -14.98
N PRO A 456 4.58 7.17 -15.36
CA PRO A 456 5.44 8.01 -14.51
C PRO A 456 4.66 8.96 -13.58
N HIS A 457 3.36 9.13 -13.80
CA HIS A 457 2.43 9.88 -12.95
C HIS A 457 0.98 9.45 -13.24
N TYR A 458 -0.02 10.06 -12.58
CA TYR A 458 -1.44 9.68 -12.67
C TYR A 458 -2.27 10.39 -13.76
N ARG A 459 -1.69 11.31 -14.53
CA ARG A 459 -2.42 12.08 -15.57
C ARG A 459 -2.49 11.29 -16.87
N PHE A 460 -3.37 10.29 -16.94
CA PHE A 460 -3.66 9.51 -18.15
C PHE A 460 -5.16 9.16 -18.18
N ASP A 461 -5.78 8.89 -19.32
CA ASP A 461 -5.34 9.08 -20.70
C ASP A 461 -5.95 10.36 -21.32
N TYR A 462 -5.22 10.99 -22.24
CA TYR A 462 -5.64 12.17 -22.99
C TYR A 462 -5.32 12.04 -24.50
N SER A 463 -5.47 10.84 -25.06
CA SER A 463 -5.29 10.59 -26.49
C SER A 463 -6.49 11.07 -27.33
N GLU A 464 -6.28 11.20 -28.64
CA GLU A 464 -7.32 11.56 -29.60
C GLU A 464 -8.42 10.48 -29.71
N VAL A 465 -8.08 9.21 -29.49
CA VAL A 465 -9.08 8.14 -29.39
C VAL A 465 -9.97 8.38 -28.17
N SER A 466 -9.39 8.71 -27.01
CA SER A 466 -10.17 9.00 -25.81
C SER A 466 -11.05 10.23 -25.95
N ARG A 467 -10.57 11.28 -26.63
CA ARG A 467 -11.41 12.45 -26.97
C ARG A 467 -12.66 12.00 -27.73
N ARG A 468 -12.49 11.32 -28.87
CA ARG A 468 -13.61 10.86 -29.72
C ARG A 468 -14.56 9.93 -28.97
N GLN A 469 -14.04 8.98 -28.20
CA GLN A 469 -14.88 8.06 -27.41
C GLN A 469 -15.66 8.77 -26.30
N PHE A 470 -15.07 9.79 -25.66
CA PHE A 470 -15.78 10.60 -24.67
C PHE A 470 -16.88 11.46 -25.32
N GLU A 471 -16.59 12.13 -26.44
CA GLU A 471 -17.58 12.93 -27.19
C GLU A 471 -18.76 12.05 -27.62
N GLN A 472 -18.48 10.85 -28.15
CA GLN A 472 -19.49 9.88 -28.53
C GLN A 472 -20.33 9.40 -27.35
N ALA A 473 -19.70 9.08 -26.21
CA ALA A 473 -20.39 8.56 -25.03
C ALA A 473 -21.23 9.61 -24.31
N THR A 474 -20.90 10.89 -24.43
CA THR A 474 -21.53 11.97 -23.64
C THR A 474 -22.32 12.98 -24.45
N GLY A 475 -22.10 13.06 -25.76
CA GLY A 475 -22.62 14.11 -26.64
C GLY A 475 -21.96 15.48 -26.44
N ILE A 476 -20.95 15.59 -25.58
CA ILE A 476 -20.23 16.85 -25.33
C ILE A 476 -19.12 16.98 -26.36
N VAL A 477 -19.16 18.03 -27.19
CA VAL A 477 -18.06 18.38 -28.10
C VAL A 477 -16.98 19.14 -27.34
N LEU A 478 -15.73 18.67 -27.44
CA LEU A 478 -14.57 19.26 -26.77
C LEU A 478 -13.78 20.13 -27.76
N THR A 479 -13.78 21.44 -27.53
CA THR A 479 -13.12 22.43 -28.41
C THR A 479 -11.70 22.82 -27.97
N ASP A 480 -11.33 22.49 -26.73
CA ASP A 480 -9.99 22.76 -26.17
C ASP A 480 -9.55 21.55 -25.33
N PHE A 481 -9.19 20.46 -26.03
CA PHE A 481 -8.75 19.20 -25.44
C PHE A 481 -7.22 19.12 -25.39
N PRO A 482 -6.60 18.67 -24.28
CA PRO A 482 -7.23 18.12 -23.08
C PRO A 482 -7.60 19.14 -22.00
N ARG A 483 -7.30 20.44 -22.18
CA ARG A 483 -7.43 21.46 -21.13
C ARG A 483 -8.84 21.50 -20.51
N GLN A 484 -9.90 21.40 -21.31
CA GLN A 484 -11.29 21.41 -20.84
C GLN A 484 -11.63 20.28 -19.85
N VAL A 485 -10.99 19.12 -19.96
CA VAL A 485 -11.22 17.97 -19.08
C VAL A 485 -10.21 17.86 -17.94
N LEU A 486 -9.25 18.79 -17.86
CA LEU A 486 -8.30 18.88 -16.75
C LEU A 486 -8.85 19.64 -15.53
N PHE A 487 -9.93 20.40 -15.71
CA PHE A 487 -10.51 21.23 -14.66
C PHE A 487 -12.03 21.03 -14.53
N CYS A 488 -12.60 21.43 -13.39
CA CYS A 488 -14.05 21.33 -13.20
C CYS A 488 -14.83 22.29 -14.12
N PRO A 489 -16.07 21.94 -14.46
CA PRO A 489 -16.78 20.73 -14.00
C PRO A 489 -16.46 19.47 -14.81
N LEU A 490 -15.99 19.60 -16.06
CA LEU A 490 -15.84 18.46 -16.98
C LEU A 490 -14.83 17.41 -16.53
N LYS A 491 -13.80 17.78 -15.75
CA LYS A 491 -12.87 16.82 -15.15
C LYS A 491 -13.57 15.66 -14.44
N LEU A 492 -14.55 15.95 -13.58
CA LEU A 492 -15.21 14.90 -12.80
C LEU A 492 -16.03 13.96 -13.70
N ARG A 493 -16.62 14.50 -14.77
CA ARG A 493 -17.37 13.71 -15.77
C ARG A 493 -16.44 12.88 -16.65
N TYR A 494 -15.29 13.42 -17.05
CA TYR A 494 -14.27 12.70 -17.79
C TYR A 494 -13.64 11.58 -16.94
N ASP A 495 -13.32 11.87 -15.66
CA ASP A 495 -12.80 10.86 -14.74
C ASP A 495 -13.82 9.73 -14.50
N GLU A 496 -15.13 10.02 -14.45
CA GLU A 496 -16.17 9.00 -14.35
C GLU A 496 -16.27 8.14 -15.62
N TRP A 497 -16.23 8.77 -16.80
CA TRP A 497 -16.19 8.04 -18.06
C TRP A 497 -14.96 7.10 -18.15
N GLN A 498 -13.79 7.55 -17.69
CA GLN A 498 -12.60 6.69 -17.63
C GLN A 498 -12.79 5.50 -16.68
N ARG A 499 -13.43 5.69 -15.53
CA ARG A 499 -13.80 4.58 -14.62
C ARG A 499 -14.78 3.62 -15.26
N GLU A 500 -15.73 4.11 -16.04
CA GLU A 500 -16.68 3.27 -16.78
C GLU A 500 -15.95 2.40 -17.82
N ASN A 501 -14.93 2.92 -18.52
CA ASN A 501 -14.16 2.12 -19.47
C ASN A 501 -13.52 0.88 -18.81
N VAL A 502 -12.95 1.04 -17.61
CA VAL A 502 -12.38 -0.08 -16.84
C VAL A 502 -13.49 -1.00 -16.34
N THR A 503 -14.56 -0.43 -15.79
CA THR A 503 -15.69 -1.18 -15.22
C THR A 503 -16.43 -2.02 -16.27
N ASN A 504 -16.59 -1.50 -17.49
CA ASN A 504 -17.19 -2.21 -18.61
C ASN A 504 -16.40 -3.47 -18.98
N LEU A 505 -15.07 -3.41 -18.97
CA LEU A 505 -14.24 -4.59 -19.23
C LEU A 505 -14.46 -5.67 -18.15
N VAL A 506 -14.43 -5.27 -16.87
CA VAL A 506 -14.67 -6.19 -15.74
C VAL A 506 -16.05 -6.81 -15.86
N ARG A 507 -17.08 -6.00 -16.13
CA ARG A 507 -18.47 -6.44 -16.32
C ARG A 507 -18.61 -7.44 -17.47
N ARG A 508 -18.03 -7.11 -18.64
CA ARG A 508 -18.07 -7.95 -19.84
C ARG A 508 -17.39 -9.30 -19.60
N VAL A 509 -16.21 -9.30 -19.00
CA VAL A 509 -15.49 -10.54 -18.67
C VAL A 509 -16.23 -11.33 -17.60
N TYR A 510 -16.77 -10.69 -16.56
CA TYR A 510 -17.54 -11.39 -15.52
C TYR A 510 -18.68 -12.20 -16.13
N PHE A 511 -19.56 -11.55 -16.90
CA PHE A 511 -20.71 -12.25 -17.49
C PHE A 511 -20.28 -13.31 -18.50
N ALA A 512 -19.26 -13.06 -19.34
CA ALA A 512 -18.77 -14.05 -20.29
C ALA A 512 -18.14 -15.27 -19.60
N VAL A 513 -17.41 -15.07 -18.50
CA VAL A 513 -16.88 -16.17 -17.68
C VAL A 513 -18.02 -16.97 -17.05
N LYS A 514 -19.05 -16.31 -16.51
CA LYS A 514 -20.20 -16.99 -15.91
C LYS A 514 -21.05 -17.76 -16.91
N ASP A 515 -21.18 -17.25 -18.12
CA ASP A 515 -21.86 -17.93 -19.22
C ASP A 515 -21.09 -19.17 -19.69
N ALA A 516 -19.77 -19.03 -19.88
CA ALA A 516 -18.91 -20.14 -20.31
C ALA A 516 -18.74 -21.22 -19.23
N ASN A 517 -18.53 -20.81 -17.97
CA ASN A 517 -18.44 -21.72 -16.83
C ASN A 517 -18.80 -20.99 -15.52
N PRO A 518 -20.02 -21.18 -14.98
CA PRO A 518 -20.47 -20.49 -13.77
C PRO A 518 -19.67 -20.83 -12.51
N GLN A 519 -18.89 -21.93 -12.52
CA GLN A 519 -18.05 -22.35 -11.39
C GLN A 519 -16.69 -21.65 -11.35
N VAL A 520 -16.25 -21.00 -12.43
CA VAL A 520 -14.97 -20.27 -12.46
C VAL A 520 -15.14 -18.95 -11.72
N ALA A 521 -14.39 -18.75 -10.64
CA ALA A 521 -14.44 -17.52 -9.87
C ALA A 521 -13.86 -16.34 -10.66
N VAL A 522 -14.36 -15.13 -10.42
CA VAL A 522 -13.83 -13.87 -10.93
C VAL A 522 -13.42 -13.01 -9.75
N SER A 523 -12.14 -12.68 -9.64
CA SER A 523 -11.59 -11.90 -8.53
C SER A 523 -10.62 -10.83 -9.02
N ALA A 524 -10.23 -9.91 -8.14
CA ALA A 524 -9.31 -8.83 -8.49
C ALA A 524 -8.35 -8.46 -7.35
N ALA A 525 -7.09 -8.24 -7.70
CA ALA A 525 -6.12 -7.49 -6.92
C ALA A 525 -6.39 -5.98 -7.08
N VAL A 526 -6.73 -5.32 -5.98
CA VAL A 526 -7.22 -3.92 -6.01
C VAL A 526 -6.41 -3.01 -5.09
N TRP A 527 -6.39 -1.71 -5.38
CA TRP A 527 -5.63 -0.74 -4.58
C TRP A 527 -6.25 -0.50 -3.20
N GLN A 528 -5.37 -0.41 -2.21
CA GLN A 528 -5.62 -0.29 -0.78
C GLN A 528 -6.42 0.95 -0.35
N ARG A 529 -6.10 2.15 -0.87
CA ARG A 529 -6.73 3.42 -0.49
C ARG A 529 -7.76 3.83 -1.55
N HIS A 530 -8.80 3.01 -1.69
CA HIS A 530 -9.77 3.08 -2.78
C HIS A 530 -10.52 4.41 -2.87
N ARG A 531 -10.79 5.05 -1.72
CA ARG A 531 -11.44 6.37 -1.62
C ARG A 531 -10.67 7.55 -2.22
N TYR A 532 -9.37 7.37 -2.39
CA TYR A 532 -8.48 8.39 -2.95
C TYR A 532 -8.02 7.98 -4.35
N TYR A 533 -7.54 6.74 -4.48
CA TYR A 533 -6.95 6.28 -5.73
C TYR A 533 -7.98 5.97 -6.83
N PHE A 534 -9.27 5.79 -6.53
CA PHE A 534 -10.28 5.70 -7.58
C PHE A 534 -10.26 6.94 -8.51
N ALA A 535 -9.87 8.12 -7.98
CA ALA A 535 -9.76 9.34 -8.77
C ALA A 535 -8.45 9.42 -9.57
N LEU A 536 -7.38 8.74 -9.14
CA LEU A 536 -6.07 8.80 -9.80
C LEU A 536 -5.87 7.71 -10.85
N ILE A 537 -6.13 6.46 -10.48
CA ILE A 537 -5.92 5.28 -11.33
C ILE A 537 -7.22 4.77 -11.97
N LYS A 538 -8.35 5.42 -11.68
CA LYS A 538 -9.67 5.10 -12.26
C LYS A 538 -10.14 3.66 -11.98
N GLN A 539 -9.71 3.09 -10.86
CA GLN A 539 -10.15 1.78 -10.38
C GLN A 539 -11.27 1.97 -9.35
N ASP A 540 -12.52 1.70 -9.74
CA ASP A 540 -13.70 1.74 -8.84
C ASP A 540 -14.16 0.33 -8.46
N TRP A 541 -13.32 -0.37 -7.72
CA TRP A 541 -13.62 -1.75 -7.34
C TRP A 541 -14.78 -1.85 -6.32
N MET A 542 -15.07 -0.79 -5.57
CA MET A 542 -16.27 -0.75 -4.73
C MET A 542 -17.56 -0.73 -5.56
N ARG A 543 -17.55 -0.09 -6.74
CA ARG A 543 -18.63 -0.25 -7.72
C ARG A 543 -18.75 -1.69 -8.22
N TRP A 544 -17.63 -2.38 -8.48
CA TRP A 544 -17.65 -3.78 -8.93
C TRP A 544 -18.27 -4.71 -7.89
N VAL A 545 -17.97 -4.49 -6.61
CA VAL A 545 -18.61 -5.19 -5.49
C VAL A 545 -20.11 -4.92 -5.43
N ARG A 546 -20.53 -3.65 -5.56
CA ARG A 546 -21.96 -3.27 -5.54
C ARG A 546 -22.75 -3.84 -6.71
N GLU A 547 -22.16 -3.87 -7.90
CA GLU A 547 -22.77 -4.48 -9.09
C GLU A 547 -22.73 -6.01 -9.08
N GLY A 548 -21.97 -6.61 -8.15
CA GLY A 548 -21.85 -8.06 -8.04
C GLY A 548 -21.06 -8.71 -9.18
N ILE A 549 -20.15 -7.96 -9.80
CA ILE A 549 -19.30 -8.41 -10.93
C ILE A 549 -17.90 -8.87 -10.47
N LEU A 550 -17.81 -9.30 -9.20
CA LEU A 550 -16.71 -10.04 -8.61
C LEU A 550 -17.33 -11.11 -7.69
N ASP A 551 -16.69 -12.28 -7.58
CA ASP A 551 -17.09 -13.30 -6.61
C ASP A 551 -16.36 -13.15 -5.28
N PHE A 552 -15.17 -12.53 -5.28
CA PHE A 552 -14.42 -12.08 -4.09
C PHE A 552 -13.36 -11.03 -4.50
N VAL A 553 -12.81 -10.30 -3.52
CA VAL A 553 -11.85 -9.20 -3.77
C VAL A 553 -10.62 -9.28 -2.86
N CYS A 554 -9.46 -8.88 -3.39
CA CYS A 554 -8.17 -8.93 -2.71
C CYS A 554 -7.45 -7.58 -2.74
N PRO A 555 -7.69 -6.68 -1.76
CA PRO A 555 -6.95 -5.41 -1.66
C PRO A 555 -5.46 -5.62 -1.39
N MET A 556 -4.57 -4.86 -2.04
CA MET A 556 -3.12 -4.96 -1.89
C MET A 556 -2.62 -4.08 -0.73
N ASP A 557 -2.90 -4.47 0.51
CA ASP A 557 -2.58 -3.69 1.72
C ASP A 557 -1.12 -3.82 2.18
N TYR A 558 -0.18 -3.84 1.24
CA TYR A 558 1.23 -4.08 1.53
C TYR A 558 1.83 -2.92 2.35
N THR A 559 2.18 -3.20 3.60
CA THR A 559 2.83 -2.26 4.52
C THR A 559 3.54 -3.02 5.64
N ALA A 560 4.67 -2.48 6.11
CA ALA A 560 5.35 -2.96 7.31
C ALA A 560 4.74 -2.38 8.61
N ASP A 561 3.80 -1.43 8.51
CA ASP A 561 3.09 -0.87 9.66
C ASP A 561 1.75 -1.59 9.88
N THR A 562 1.68 -2.41 10.93
CA THR A 562 0.47 -3.16 11.32
C THR A 562 -0.72 -2.27 11.65
N SER A 563 -0.50 -1.04 12.15
CA SER A 563 -1.59 -0.10 12.46
C SER A 563 -2.20 0.46 11.17
N LEU A 564 -1.36 0.83 10.21
CA LEU A 564 -1.80 1.26 8.88
C LEU A 564 -2.51 0.13 8.12
N PHE A 565 -2.04 -1.12 8.28
CA PHE A 565 -2.73 -2.30 7.77
C PHE A 565 -4.13 -2.42 8.38
N ALA A 566 -4.25 -2.33 9.70
CA ALA A 566 -5.53 -2.39 10.42
C ALA A 566 -6.51 -1.30 9.96
N GLU A 567 -6.05 -0.06 9.79
CA GLU A 567 -6.86 1.06 9.30
C GLU A 567 -7.47 0.75 7.92
N ARG A 568 -6.64 0.30 6.97
CA ARG A 568 -7.05 -0.03 5.60
C ARG A 568 -8.05 -1.19 5.57
N VAL A 569 -7.72 -2.29 6.25
CA VAL A 569 -8.60 -3.47 6.29
C VAL A 569 -9.95 -3.12 6.91
N LYS A 570 -9.96 -2.35 8.01
CA LYS A 570 -11.20 -1.94 8.67
C LYS A 570 -12.09 -1.15 7.72
N GLU A 571 -11.53 -0.18 7.01
CA GLU A 571 -12.27 0.65 6.06
C GLU A 571 -12.87 -0.22 4.94
N GLN A 572 -12.08 -1.11 4.36
CA GLN A 572 -12.49 -1.96 3.24
C GLN A 572 -13.53 -3.01 3.65
N VAL A 573 -13.33 -3.71 4.77
CA VAL A 573 -14.27 -4.73 5.27
C VAL A 573 -15.60 -4.08 5.64
N THR A 574 -15.58 -2.92 6.29
CA THR A 574 -16.80 -2.17 6.62
C THR A 574 -17.58 -1.76 5.38
N GLU A 575 -16.88 -1.40 4.29
CA GLU A 575 -17.54 -0.94 3.07
C GLU A 575 -18.02 -2.08 2.17
N VAL A 576 -17.24 -3.16 2.05
CA VAL A 576 -17.67 -4.39 1.34
C VAL A 576 -18.85 -5.03 2.06
N ASN A 577 -18.85 -5.01 3.39
CA ASN A 577 -19.98 -5.37 4.25
C ASN A 577 -20.63 -6.72 3.89
N GLY A 578 -19.82 -7.72 3.58
CA GLY A 578 -20.28 -9.07 3.23
C GLY A 578 -20.95 -9.21 1.86
N ALA A 579 -20.95 -8.18 1.00
CA ALA A 579 -21.48 -8.29 -0.37
C ALA A 579 -20.76 -9.37 -1.19
N VAL A 580 -19.44 -9.45 -1.05
CA VAL A 580 -18.55 -10.51 -1.54
C VAL A 580 -17.53 -10.84 -0.44
N PRO A 581 -16.91 -12.03 -0.42
CA PRO A 581 -15.77 -12.28 0.45
C PRO A 581 -14.62 -11.31 0.16
N ILE A 582 -13.92 -10.89 1.22
CA ILE A 582 -12.74 -10.03 1.13
C ILE A 582 -11.52 -10.69 1.76
N ALA A 583 -10.41 -10.75 1.04
CA ALA A 583 -9.14 -11.31 1.52
C ALA A 583 -7.98 -10.31 1.31
N PRO A 584 -7.68 -9.47 2.31
CA PRO A 584 -6.59 -8.50 2.24
C PRO A 584 -5.23 -9.14 1.95
N GLY A 585 -4.49 -8.49 1.08
CA GLY A 585 -3.14 -8.85 0.68
C GLY A 585 -2.10 -8.39 1.69
N ILE A 586 -1.31 -9.31 2.23
CA ILE A 586 -0.23 -9.04 3.17
C ILE A 586 1.11 -9.10 2.42
N GLY A 587 1.85 -7.99 2.45
CA GLY A 587 3.17 -7.89 1.82
C GLY A 587 4.26 -8.51 2.67
N ALA A 588 4.28 -9.85 2.80
CA ALA A 588 5.17 -10.58 3.69
C ALA A 588 6.67 -10.25 3.47
N TYR A 589 7.07 -9.92 2.24
CA TYR A 589 8.43 -9.47 1.90
C TYR A 589 8.86 -8.14 2.57
N LEU A 590 7.92 -7.35 3.07
CA LEU A 590 8.17 -6.09 3.78
C LEU A 590 8.32 -6.29 5.30
N LEU A 591 7.90 -7.43 5.81
CA LEU A 591 7.82 -7.68 7.25
C LEU A 591 9.18 -8.10 7.81
N ASP A 592 9.38 -7.82 9.09
CA ASP A 592 10.64 -8.15 9.77
C ASP A 592 10.78 -9.65 10.04
N ASP A 593 9.66 -10.32 10.33
CA ASP A 593 9.59 -11.73 10.69
C ASP A 593 8.18 -12.34 10.52
N GLU A 594 8.11 -13.66 10.69
CA GLU A 594 6.90 -14.47 10.66
C GLU A 594 5.88 -14.09 11.76
N TRP A 595 6.35 -13.47 12.84
CA TRP A 595 5.51 -13.11 13.97
C TRP A 595 4.71 -11.84 13.69
N GLN A 596 5.35 -10.84 13.08
CA GLN A 596 4.65 -9.67 12.56
C GLN A 596 3.63 -10.05 11.47
N PHE A 597 3.94 -11.06 10.66
CA PHE A 597 3.00 -11.61 9.68
C PHE A 597 1.75 -12.21 10.34
N LEU A 598 1.93 -13.03 11.39
CA LEU A 598 0.83 -13.56 12.19
C LEU A 598 -0.03 -12.47 12.83
N GLU A 599 0.58 -11.37 13.28
CA GLU A 599 -0.17 -10.22 13.78
C GLU A 599 -1.07 -9.59 12.72
N GLN A 600 -0.59 -9.43 11.47
CA GLN A 600 -1.44 -8.92 10.38
C GLN A 600 -2.56 -9.91 10.03
N VAL A 601 -2.29 -11.23 10.08
CA VAL A 601 -3.35 -12.25 9.91
C VAL A 601 -4.40 -12.16 11.03
N LYS A 602 -3.97 -12.00 12.29
CA LYS A 602 -4.88 -11.76 13.42
C LYS A 602 -5.72 -10.50 13.19
N VAL A 603 -5.10 -9.38 12.82
CA VAL A 603 -5.79 -8.12 12.55
C VAL A 603 -6.85 -8.28 11.46
N ALA A 604 -6.52 -8.95 10.35
CA ALA A 604 -7.49 -9.19 9.29
C ALA A 604 -8.70 -10.02 9.77
N ARG A 605 -8.46 -11.05 10.59
CA ARG A 605 -9.51 -11.88 11.19
C ARG A 605 -10.39 -11.10 12.17
N ASP A 606 -9.77 -10.36 13.09
CA ASP A 606 -10.46 -9.57 14.12
C ASP A 606 -11.33 -8.47 13.50
N LEU A 607 -10.88 -7.88 12.38
CA LEU A 607 -11.65 -6.90 11.62
C LEU A 607 -12.73 -7.53 10.71
N GLY A 608 -12.80 -8.87 10.67
CA GLY A 608 -13.88 -9.61 10.04
C GLY A 608 -13.67 -9.97 8.58
N ALA A 609 -12.46 -9.83 8.01
CA ALA A 609 -12.15 -10.29 6.66
C ALA A 609 -12.41 -11.80 6.50
N ASP A 610 -12.69 -12.26 5.28
CA ASP A 610 -12.94 -13.66 4.97
C ASP A 610 -11.66 -14.49 4.76
N GLY A 611 -10.50 -13.85 4.84
CA GLY A 611 -9.21 -14.50 4.69
C GLY A 611 -8.08 -13.53 4.48
N PHE A 612 -6.96 -14.01 3.94
CA PHE A 612 -5.78 -13.23 3.62
C PHE A 612 -5.07 -13.80 2.40
N VAL A 613 -4.29 -12.95 1.72
CA VAL A 613 -3.48 -13.37 0.57
C VAL A 613 -2.03 -12.93 0.78
N VAL A 614 -1.10 -13.86 0.70
CA VAL A 614 0.33 -13.57 0.88
C VAL A 614 0.91 -13.03 -0.42
N PHE A 615 1.52 -11.85 -0.37
CA PHE A 615 2.38 -11.35 -1.44
C PHE A 615 3.85 -11.39 -0.97
N SER A 616 4.72 -12.18 -1.59
CA SER A 616 4.48 -13.14 -2.69
C SER A 616 5.08 -14.49 -2.34
N TYR A 617 4.91 -15.53 -3.16
CA TYR A 617 5.58 -16.81 -2.98
C TYR A 617 7.11 -16.70 -3.09
N ASN A 618 7.63 -15.76 -3.86
CA ASN A 618 9.04 -15.70 -4.24
C ASN A 618 9.98 -15.10 -3.18
N PHE A 619 9.51 -14.84 -1.96
CA PHE A 619 10.37 -14.33 -0.87
C PHE A 619 11.03 -15.47 -0.08
N ALA A 620 12.30 -15.26 0.28
CA ALA A 620 13.15 -16.33 0.81
C ALA A 620 12.69 -17.00 2.12
N PRO A 621 12.18 -16.30 3.15
CA PRO A 621 11.75 -16.94 4.40
C PRO A 621 10.29 -17.45 4.37
N LEU A 622 9.70 -17.69 3.19
CA LEU A 622 8.31 -18.14 3.07
C LEU A 622 8.02 -19.37 3.95
N ARG A 623 8.92 -20.37 3.96
CA ARG A 623 8.71 -21.61 4.71
C ARG A 623 8.54 -21.35 6.22
N ASP A 624 9.33 -20.44 6.80
CA ASP A 624 9.21 -20.06 8.22
C ASP A 624 7.88 -19.36 8.50
N PHE A 625 7.45 -18.47 7.59
CA PHE A 625 6.17 -17.76 7.71
C PHE A 625 4.97 -18.72 7.62
N LEU A 626 5.04 -19.69 6.72
CA LEU A 626 4.02 -20.73 6.59
C LEU A 626 4.02 -21.67 7.79
N ALA A 627 5.19 -22.08 8.29
CA ALA A 627 5.31 -22.90 9.49
C ALA A 627 4.73 -22.22 10.73
N ALA A 628 4.89 -20.90 10.86
CA ALA A 628 4.27 -20.16 11.96
C ALA A 628 2.73 -20.17 11.88
N LEU A 629 2.14 -20.14 10.68
CA LEU A 629 0.69 -20.26 10.49
C LEU A 629 0.13 -21.63 10.85
N THR A 630 0.87 -22.72 10.58
CA THR A 630 0.40 -24.08 10.85
C THR A 630 0.30 -24.40 12.33
N LEU A 631 0.93 -23.59 13.20
CA LEU A 631 0.78 -23.70 14.65
C LEU A 631 -0.67 -23.45 15.11
N GLY A 632 -1.46 -22.67 14.37
CA GLY A 632 -2.87 -22.41 14.69
C GLY A 632 -3.70 -21.99 13.49
N ALA A 633 -3.47 -20.79 12.97
CA ALA A 633 -4.37 -20.16 11.99
C ALA A 633 -4.71 -21.06 10.80
N THR A 634 -3.74 -21.84 10.32
CA THR A 634 -3.91 -22.80 9.22
C THR A 634 -3.66 -24.24 9.65
N ALA A 635 -3.82 -24.58 10.93
CA ALA A 635 -3.58 -25.94 11.44
C ALA A 635 -4.55 -26.99 10.89
N GLN A 636 -5.71 -26.58 10.36
CA GLN A 636 -6.70 -27.46 9.73
C GLN A 636 -7.06 -26.96 8.34
N PRO A 637 -7.36 -27.86 7.37
CA PRO A 637 -7.84 -27.47 6.05
C PRO A 637 -9.21 -26.78 6.14
N THR A 638 -9.51 -25.93 5.15
CA THR A 638 -10.84 -25.32 5.02
C THR A 638 -11.17 -25.00 3.58
N VAL A 639 -12.46 -24.95 3.28
CA VAL A 639 -13.01 -24.56 1.98
C VAL A 639 -13.18 -23.05 1.96
N PRO A 640 -12.73 -22.33 0.93
CA PRO A 640 -12.80 -20.87 0.91
C PRO A 640 -14.25 -20.36 0.74
N ALA A 641 -14.55 -19.20 1.33
CA ALA A 641 -15.90 -18.63 1.39
C ALA A 641 -16.60 -18.43 0.04
N HIS A 642 -15.86 -18.23 -1.06
CA HIS A 642 -16.46 -18.11 -2.40
C HIS A 642 -17.03 -19.42 -2.95
N ARG A 643 -16.73 -20.57 -2.31
CA ARG A 643 -17.34 -21.88 -2.62
C ARG A 643 -18.57 -22.21 -1.77
N ALA A 644 -19.04 -21.27 -0.96
CA ALA A 644 -20.34 -21.38 -0.31
C ALA A 644 -21.49 -21.14 -1.31
N PRO A 645 -22.71 -21.63 -1.03
CA PRO A 645 -23.91 -21.10 -1.68
C PRO A 645 -23.94 -19.57 -1.55
N ARG A 646 -24.44 -18.87 -2.57
CA ARG A 646 -24.50 -17.41 -2.55
C ARG A 646 -25.69 -16.96 -1.71
N PHE A 647 -25.43 -16.35 -0.56
CA PHE A 647 -26.43 -15.64 0.24
C PHE A 647 -26.35 -14.13 -0.03
N VAL A 648 -27.48 -13.53 -0.39
CA VAL A 648 -27.66 -12.08 -0.49
C VAL A 648 -28.66 -11.64 0.56
N PHE A 649 -28.19 -10.89 1.56
CA PHE A 649 -28.98 -10.50 2.73
C PHE A 649 -29.61 -9.12 2.54
N HIS A 650 -30.86 -8.99 2.97
CA HIS A 650 -31.61 -7.75 3.06
C HIS A 650 -32.21 -7.59 4.45
N LEU A 651 -31.96 -6.46 5.09
CA LEU A 651 -32.49 -6.12 6.41
C LEU A 651 -33.36 -4.87 6.32
N SER A 652 -34.53 -4.91 6.98
CA SER A 652 -35.50 -3.80 7.05
C SER A 652 -35.08 -2.69 8.02
N ASN A 653 -35.45 -1.44 7.74
CA ASN A 653 -35.53 -0.33 8.72
C ASN A 653 -34.25 0.06 9.49
N GLY A 654 -33.07 -0.40 9.05
CA GLY A 654 -31.81 -0.01 9.66
C GLY A 654 -31.31 1.36 9.21
N LEU A 655 -30.73 2.12 10.14
CA LEU A 655 -30.05 3.37 9.82
C LEU A 655 -28.76 3.06 9.05
N ARG A 656 -28.70 3.51 7.80
CA ARG A 656 -27.54 3.33 6.93
C ARG A 656 -26.73 4.62 6.91
N HIS A 657 -25.49 4.54 7.40
CA HIS A 657 -24.54 5.63 7.37
C HIS A 657 -23.22 5.16 6.76
N LYS A 658 -22.54 6.07 6.07
CA LYS A 658 -21.24 5.83 5.48
C LYS A 658 -20.21 5.52 6.58
N ASP A 659 -19.44 4.46 6.45
CA ASP A 659 -18.41 4.05 7.44
C ASP A 659 -18.98 3.50 8.76
N MET A 660 -20.27 3.16 8.77
CA MET A 660 -20.90 2.50 9.91
C MET A 660 -21.63 1.23 9.46
N PRO A 661 -21.59 0.17 10.29
CA PRO A 661 -22.54 -0.94 10.18
C PRO A 661 -23.98 -0.43 10.15
N ILE A 662 -24.90 -1.25 9.61
CA ILE A 662 -26.32 -0.92 9.66
C ILE A 662 -26.72 -0.82 11.13
N THR A 663 -27.21 0.34 11.53
CA THR A 663 -27.40 0.66 12.95
C THR A 663 -28.88 0.59 13.33
N TYR A 664 -29.16 -0.01 14.47
CA TYR A 664 -30.49 -0.14 15.07
C TYR A 664 -30.45 0.26 16.54
N ARG A 665 -31.62 0.48 17.14
CA ARG A 665 -31.73 0.40 18.60
C ARG A 665 -31.65 -1.07 19.01
N ALA A 666 -30.85 -1.36 20.03
CA ALA A 666 -30.70 -2.71 20.56
C ALA A 666 -32.05 -3.23 21.09
N GLY A 667 -32.37 -4.48 20.74
CA GLY A 667 -33.64 -5.12 21.08
C GLY A 667 -34.75 -4.94 20.05
N ASP A 668 -34.63 -4.00 19.10
CA ASP A 668 -35.58 -3.84 18.01
C ASP A 668 -35.66 -5.12 17.16
N ALA A 669 -36.86 -5.45 16.70
CA ALA A 669 -37.07 -6.52 15.74
C ALA A 669 -36.64 -6.07 14.33
N VAL A 670 -35.84 -6.89 13.66
CA VAL A 670 -35.44 -6.71 12.27
C VAL A 670 -35.96 -7.86 11.42
N HIS A 671 -36.59 -7.54 10.29
CA HIS A 671 -36.92 -8.52 9.28
C HIS A 671 -35.70 -8.78 8.40
N ILE A 672 -35.31 -10.05 8.35
CA ILE A 672 -34.17 -10.54 7.58
C ILE A 672 -34.74 -11.34 6.42
N ALA A 673 -34.39 -10.96 5.19
CA ALA A 673 -34.61 -11.75 4.00
C ALA A 673 -33.25 -12.16 3.41
N ALA A 674 -33.13 -13.39 2.94
CA ALA A 674 -31.95 -13.85 2.22
C ALA A 674 -32.35 -14.53 0.93
N THR A 675 -31.79 -14.07 -0.19
CA THR A 675 -31.85 -14.79 -1.46
C THR A 675 -30.67 -15.76 -1.53
N VAL A 676 -30.95 -17.03 -1.76
CA VAL A 676 -29.95 -18.11 -1.79
C VAL A 676 -29.92 -18.76 -3.16
N THR A 677 -28.74 -18.73 -3.81
CA THR A 677 -28.50 -19.39 -5.10
C THR A 677 -27.28 -20.30 -5.03
N MET A 678 -27.03 -21.07 -6.10
CA MET A 678 -25.87 -21.98 -6.19
C MET A 678 -24.52 -21.28 -6.03
N GLY A 679 -24.41 -19.99 -6.35
CA GLY A 679 -23.11 -19.32 -6.40
C GLY A 679 -22.17 -20.03 -7.38
N LEU A 680 -20.98 -20.44 -6.91
CA LEU A 680 -19.99 -21.18 -7.69
C LEU A 680 -20.10 -22.71 -7.55
N LEU A 681 -21.14 -23.23 -6.90
CA LEU A 681 -21.33 -24.66 -6.73
C LEU A 681 -21.69 -25.35 -8.07
N PRO A 682 -21.27 -26.60 -8.30
CA PRO A 682 -21.67 -27.39 -9.46
C PRO A 682 -23.16 -27.72 -9.39
N ALA A 683 -23.98 -26.96 -10.12
CA ALA A 683 -25.45 -27.02 -10.00
C ALA A 683 -26.06 -28.40 -10.31
N ASP A 684 -25.37 -29.21 -11.12
CA ASP A 684 -25.71 -30.58 -11.50
C ASP A 684 -25.34 -31.62 -10.43
N LYS A 685 -24.37 -31.31 -9.57
CA LYS A 685 -23.85 -32.23 -8.55
C LYS A 685 -24.37 -31.95 -7.14
N VAL A 686 -24.95 -30.79 -6.87
CA VAL A 686 -25.55 -30.49 -5.56
C VAL A 686 -26.87 -31.25 -5.40
N ALA A 687 -27.04 -31.96 -4.28
CA ALA A 687 -28.31 -32.58 -3.89
C ALA A 687 -29.12 -31.66 -2.95
N SER A 688 -28.50 -31.22 -1.86
CA SER A 688 -29.12 -30.31 -0.90
C SER A 688 -28.11 -29.44 -0.15
N VAL A 689 -28.61 -28.39 0.50
CA VAL A 689 -27.84 -27.48 1.36
C VAL A 689 -28.58 -27.33 2.67
N ARG A 690 -28.00 -27.88 3.75
CA ARG A 690 -28.46 -27.62 5.12
C ARG A 690 -27.74 -26.39 5.65
N PHE A 691 -28.47 -25.48 6.29
CA PHE A 691 -27.93 -24.22 6.77
C PHE A 691 -28.50 -23.81 8.12
N ALA A 692 -27.73 -23.00 8.84
CA ALA A 692 -28.13 -22.21 10.00
C ALA A 692 -27.76 -20.75 9.72
N LEU A 693 -28.71 -19.84 9.92
CA LEU A 693 -28.44 -18.40 9.98
C LEU A 693 -28.24 -17.99 11.43
N CYS A 694 -27.17 -17.26 11.73
CA CYS A 694 -26.87 -16.81 13.07
C CYS A 694 -26.38 -15.35 13.14
N TRP A 695 -26.56 -14.73 14.31
CA TRP A 695 -25.74 -13.58 14.70
C TRP A 695 -24.38 -14.07 15.17
N GLU A 696 -23.32 -13.50 14.61
CA GLU A 696 -21.93 -13.76 15.03
C GLU A 696 -21.30 -12.45 15.51
N ARG A 697 -20.64 -12.46 16.68
CA ARG A 697 -19.86 -11.32 17.15
C ARG A 697 -18.55 -11.19 16.35
N GLU A 698 -17.91 -10.03 16.41
CA GLU A 698 -16.62 -9.78 15.71
C GLU A 698 -15.56 -10.85 16.03
N GLU A 699 -15.61 -11.42 17.23
CA GLU A 699 -14.68 -12.44 17.74
C GLU A 699 -14.86 -13.85 17.13
N GLY A 700 -15.88 -14.03 16.27
CA GLY A 700 -16.18 -15.30 15.60
C GLY A 700 -17.23 -16.18 16.30
N PHE A 701 -17.71 -15.74 17.48
CA PHE A 701 -18.65 -16.50 18.30
C PHE A 701 -20.11 -16.32 17.82
N SER A 702 -20.80 -17.44 17.58
CA SER A 702 -22.23 -17.45 17.26
C SER A 702 -23.04 -17.19 18.52
N GLU A 703 -23.77 -16.08 18.55
CA GLU A 703 -24.54 -15.65 19.72
C GLU A 703 -25.96 -16.26 19.72
N ALA A 704 -26.59 -16.35 18.55
CA ALA A 704 -27.95 -16.88 18.43
C ALA A 704 -28.20 -17.45 17.04
N THR A 705 -28.74 -18.67 16.98
CA THR A 705 -29.32 -19.22 15.76
C THR A 705 -30.68 -18.58 15.52
N LEU A 706 -30.85 -17.97 14.35
CA LEU A 706 -32.06 -17.24 13.94
C LEU A 706 -33.04 -18.13 13.19
N MET A 707 -32.50 -19.03 12.37
CA MET A 707 -33.25 -20.07 11.68
C MET A 707 -32.32 -21.17 11.19
N GLU A 708 -32.87 -22.36 11.01
CA GLU A 708 -32.22 -23.48 10.35
C GLU A 708 -33.14 -24.04 9.27
N GLY A 709 -32.56 -24.71 8.28
CA GLY A 709 -33.35 -25.35 7.23
C GLY A 709 -32.50 -26.10 6.23
N GLU A 710 -33.19 -26.68 5.26
CA GLU A 710 -32.60 -27.39 4.14
C GLU A 710 -33.19 -26.89 2.83
N LEU A 711 -32.33 -26.67 1.83
CA LEU A 711 -32.71 -26.29 0.48
C LEU A 711 -32.32 -27.40 -0.48
N THR A 712 -33.26 -27.80 -1.32
CA THR A 712 -32.99 -28.72 -2.43
C THR A 712 -32.27 -28.01 -3.57
N ALA A 713 -31.57 -28.77 -4.41
CA ALA A 713 -30.94 -28.23 -5.62
C ALA A 713 -31.92 -27.46 -6.52
N GLY A 714 -33.16 -27.95 -6.66
CA GLY A 714 -34.20 -27.28 -7.45
C GLY A 714 -34.57 -25.89 -6.92
N GLN A 715 -34.63 -25.73 -5.59
CA GLN A 715 -34.88 -24.42 -4.96
C GLN A 715 -33.71 -23.46 -5.16
N LEU A 716 -32.47 -23.93 -5.02
CA LEU A 716 -31.27 -23.12 -5.23
C LEU A 716 -31.12 -22.63 -6.67
N ARG A 717 -31.48 -23.46 -7.66
CA ARG A 717 -31.47 -23.07 -9.09
C ARG A 717 -32.49 -21.98 -9.40
N LYS A 718 -33.64 -21.98 -8.72
CA LYS A 718 -34.70 -20.96 -8.87
C LYS A 718 -34.46 -19.70 -8.03
N GLY A 719 -33.48 -19.71 -7.13
CA GLY A 719 -33.24 -18.66 -6.15
C GLY A 719 -34.21 -18.72 -4.98
N ALA A 720 -33.85 -19.50 -3.96
CA ALA A 720 -34.66 -19.65 -2.76
C ALA A 720 -34.70 -18.33 -1.96
N THR A 721 -35.86 -17.98 -1.41
CA THR A 721 -36.01 -16.83 -0.52
C THR A 721 -36.30 -17.31 0.89
N LEU A 722 -35.41 -16.97 1.82
CA LEU A 722 -35.55 -17.20 3.24
C LEU A 722 -36.03 -15.93 3.92
N ARG A 723 -36.89 -16.06 4.93
CA ARG A 723 -37.36 -14.93 5.75
C ARG A 723 -37.41 -15.33 7.22
N CYS A 724 -36.85 -14.48 8.08
CA CYS A 724 -37.01 -14.61 9.52
C CYS A 724 -37.06 -13.22 10.18
N THR A 725 -37.45 -13.18 11.46
CA THR A 725 -37.42 -11.97 12.28
C THR A 725 -36.55 -12.24 13.49
N ALA A 726 -35.64 -11.31 13.80
CA ALA A 726 -34.72 -11.45 14.93
C ALA A 726 -34.63 -10.13 15.70
N LYS A 727 -34.30 -10.21 17.00
CA LYS A 727 -33.94 -9.02 17.78
C LYS A 727 -32.49 -8.66 17.51
N VAL A 728 -32.19 -7.36 17.40
CA VAL A 728 -30.81 -6.88 17.20
C VAL A 728 -30.06 -6.88 18.53
N PRO A 729 -28.95 -7.63 18.68
CA PRO A 729 -28.13 -7.63 19.89
C PRO A 729 -27.47 -6.27 20.15
N LYS A 730 -27.12 -5.99 21.42
CA LYS A 730 -26.29 -4.84 21.76
C LYS A 730 -24.84 -5.07 21.28
N GLY A 731 -24.25 -4.03 20.72
CA GLY A 731 -22.88 -4.06 20.17
C GLY A 731 -22.87 -4.34 18.66
N ILE A 732 -21.69 -4.68 18.14
CA ILE A 732 -21.53 -5.04 16.72
C ILE A 732 -21.62 -6.57 16.59
N VAL A 733 -22.51 -7.00 15.71
CA VAL A 733 -22.66 -8.39 15.27
C VAL A 733 -22.71 -8.41 13.74
N ARG A 734 -22.65 -9.59 13.15
CA ARG A 734 -22.87 -9.79 11.72
C ARG A 734 -23.73 -11.00 11.46
N LEU A 735 -24.44 -10.96 10.35
CA LEU A 735 -25.26 -12.09 9.91
C LEU A 735 -24.39 -13.13 9.20
N VAL A 736 -24.47 -14.38 9.62
CA VAL A 736 -23.67 -15.48 9.05
C VAL A 736 -24.55 -16.65 8.69
N ALA A 737 -24.35 -17.21 7.50
CA ALA A 737 -24.90 -18.50 7.12
C ALA A 737 -23.79 -19.55 7.21
N ARG A 738 -24.05 -20.68 7.87
CA ARG A 738 -23.12 -21.80 7.96
C ARG A 738 -23.87 -23.11 7.77
N GLY A 739 -23.19 -24.15 7.30
CA GLY A 739 -23.84 -25.44 7.12
C GLY A 739 -23.06 -26.38 6.22
N ILE A 740 -23.78 -27.32 5.60
CA ILE A 740 -23.21 -28.41 4.82
C ILE A 740 -23.92 -28.47 3.46
N VAL A 741 -23.12 -28.51 2.40
CA VAL A 741 -23.56 -28.89 1.05
C VAL A 741 -23.42 -30.40 0.94
N THR A 742 -24.49 -31.09 0.52
CA THR A 742 -24.47 -32.51 0.18
C THR A 742 -24.50 -32.65 -1.34
N PHE A 743 -23.57 -33.41 -1.90
CA PHE A 743 -23.50 -33.70 -3.32
C PHE A 743 -24.26 -34.99 -3.66
N ALA A 744 -24.59 -35.17 -4.93
CA ALA A 744 -25.37 -36.29 -5.45
C ALA A 744 -24.65 -37.64 -5.30
N ASP A 745 -23.32 -37.64 -5.17
CA ASP A 745 -22.50 -38.82 -4.87
C ASP A 745 -22.41 -39.15 -3.36
N GLY A 746 -23.13 -38.39 -2.51
CA GLY A 746 -23.14 -38.55 -1.06
C GLY A 746 -22.00 -37.84 -0.33
N THR A 747 -21.03 -37.26 -1.04
CA THR A 747 -19.97 -36.46 -0.40
C THR A 747 -20.53 -35.16 0.17
N THR A 748 -19.84 -34.58 1.16
CA THR A 748 -20.28 -33.35 1.84
C THR A 748 -19.17 -32.32 1.93
N GLN A 749 -19.57 -31.04 1.97
CA GLN A 749 -18.66 -29.90 2.08
C GLN A 749 -19.21 -28.88 3.09
N PRO A 750 -18.47 -28.52 4.15
CA PRO A 750 -18.87 -27.44 5.03
C PRO A 750 -18.76 -26.10 4.31
N PHE A 751 -19.61 -25.14 4.69
CA PHE A 751 -19.53 -23.77 4.19
C PHE A 751 -19.80 -22.76 5.29
N VAL A 752 -19.18 -21.59 5.14
CA VAL A 752 -19.48 -20.39 5.92
C VAL A 752 -19.56 -19.21 4.97
N ARG A 753 -20.66 -18.46 5.04
CA ARG A 753 -20.88 -17.22 4.30
C ARG A 753 -21.19 -16.08 5.27
N ARG A 754 -20.30 -15.10 5.28
CA ARG A 754 -20.32 -13.95 6.17
C ARG A 754 -21.02 -12.79 5.47
N GLY A 755 -22.03 -12.23 6.13
CA GLY A 755 -22.89 -11.19 5.61
C GLY A 755 -22.66 -9.83 6.26
N LEU A 756 -23.74 -9.05 6.33
CA LEU A 756 -23.74 -7.65 6.75
C LEU A 756 -23.40 -7.50 8.24
N PHE A 757 -22.59 -6.49 8.57
CA PHE A 757 -22.43 -5.98 9.92
C PHE A 757 -23.65 -5.17 10.36
N VAL A 758 -24.04 -5.39 11.60
CA VAL A 758 -25.17 -4.77 12.29
C VAL A 758 -24.69 -4.26 13.65
N ARG A 759 -25.11 -3.05 14.00
CA ARG A 759 -24.78 -2.44 15.29
C ARG A 759 -26.06 -2.11 16.06
N GLY A 760 -26.26 -2.73 17.21
CA GLY A 760 -27.33 -2.38 18.14
C GLY A 760 -26.86 -1.40 19.20
N LEU A 761 -27.51 -0.23 19.29
CA LEU A 761 -27.21 0.83 20.24
C LEU A 761 -28.29 1.00 21.31
N PRO A 762 -27.92 1.41 22.54
CA PRO A 762 -28.89 1.92 23.51
C PRO A 762 -29.74 3.06 22.92
N SER A 763 -30.98 3.19 23.39
CA SER A 763 -31.98 4.15 22.82
C SER A 763 -31.49 5.60 22.75
N ASN A 764 -30.79 6.06 23.80
CA ASN A 764 -30.23 7.41 23.87
C ASN A 764 -29.11 7.62 22.83
N GLU A 765 -28.21 6.65 22.67
CA GLU A 765 -27.14 6.69 21.69
C GLU A 765 -27.68 6.60 20.27
N PHE A 766 -28.64 5.72 20.00
CA PHE A 766 -29.30 5.62 18.69
C PHE A 766 -29.96 6.94 18.30
N ALA A 767 -30.70 7.57 19.22
CA ALA A 767 -31.32 8.87 18.99
C ALA A 767 -30.28 9.97 18.73
N ALA A 768 -29.13 9.94 19.41
CA ALA A 768 -28.03 10.87 19.17
C ALA A 768 -27.44 10.70 17.76
N VAL A 769 -27.20 9.45 17.32
CA VAL A 769 -26.72 9.16 15.96
C VAL A 769 -27.74 9.64 14.93
N LEU A 770 -29.02 9.29 15.08
CA LEU A 770 -30.08 9.74 14.16
C LEU A 770 -30.10 11.27 14.01
N ARG A 771 -30.06 12.00 15.14
CA ARG A 771 -30.01 13.47 15.13
C ARG A 771 -28.77 14.02 14.42
N SER A 772 -27.61 13.39 14.61
CA SER A 772 -26.36 13.83 13.97
C SER A 772 -26.32 13.65 12.45
N LEU A 773 -27.25 12.86 11.88
CA LEU A 773 -27.34 12.65 10.44
C LEU A 773 -28.32 13.60 9.74
N LEU A 774 -29.15 14.31 10.49
CA LEU A 774 -30.07 15.30 9.93
C LEU A 774 -29.30 16.58 9.53
N PRO A 775 -29.76 17.30 8.49
CA PRO A 775 -29.23 18.62 8.19
C PRO A 775 -29.34 19.57 9.38
N VAL A 776 -28.31 20.39 9.58
CA VAL A 776 -28.30 21.40 10.64
C VAL A 776 -29.38 22.45 10.37
N LYS A 777 -30.21 22.75 11.36
CA LYS A 777 -31.15 23.87 11.32
C LYS A 777 -30.64 24.97 12.23
N LEU A 778 -30.31 26.12 11.66
CA LEU A 778 -29.88 27.30 12.42
C LEU A 778 -31.10 28.14 12.83
N PRO A 779 -31.24 28.52 14.11
CA PRO A 779 -32.24 29.48 14.55
C PRO A 779 -32.17 30.81 13.79
N SER A 780 -33.29 31.53 13.69
CA SER A 780 -33.34 32.82 13.00
C SER A 780 -32.42 33.89 13.59
N LYS A 781 -32.14 33.81 14.91
CA LYS A 781 -31.26 34.74 15.64
C LYS A 781 -29.78 34.32 15.66
N THR A 782 -29.37 33.32 14.87
CA THR A 782 -27.98 32.84 14.85
C THR A 782 -27.02 33.92 14.35
N PRO A 783 -25.90 34.19 15.07
CA PRO A 783 -24.87 35.10 14.60
C PRO A 783 -24.29 34.68 13.24
N ARG A 784 -24.23 35.64 12.32
CA ARG A 784 -23.71 35.46 10.95
C ARG A 784 -22.31 36.10 10.85
N PRO A 785 -21.39 35.53 10.04
CA PRO A 785 -21.58 34.38 9.15
C PRO A 785 -21.55 33.03 9.89
N ALA A 786 -22.39 32.11 9.46
CA ALA A 786 -22.36 30.71 9.82
C ALA A 786 -21.39 29.96 8.89
N ILE A 787 -20.52 29.14 9.48
CA ILE A 787 -19.44 28.45 8.78
C ILE A 787 -19.68 26.93 8.80
N GLY A 788 -19.91 26.36 7.63
CA GLY A 788 -19.97 24.90 7.46
C GLY A 788 -18.59 24.33 7.18
N VAL A 789 -18.21 23.22 7.82
CA VAL A 789 -16.97 22.48 7.52
C VAL A 789 -17.32 21.07 7.04
N ILE A 790 -16.84 20.66 5.87
CA ILE A 790 -17.15 19.32 5.33
C ILE A 790 -16.61 18.22 6.24
N ALA A 791 -17.49 17.37 6.77
CA ALA A 791 -17.17 16.36 7.78
C ALA A 791 -16.24 15.24 7.27
N ASP A 792 -16.29 14.96 5.96
CA ASP A 792 -15.40 13.99 5.32
C ASP A 792 -14.00 14.57 5.02
N GLY A 793 -13.78 15.86 5.28
CA GLY A 793 -12.47 16.49 5.23
C GLY A 793 -11.56 16.01 6.37
N TRP A 794 -10.26 15.91 6.10
CA TRP A 794 -9.26 15.71 7.14
C TRP A 794 -9.38 16.79 8.22
N HIS A 795 -9.31 16.39 9.50
CA HIS A 795 -9.36 17.28 10.67
C HIS A 795 -10.62 18.16 10.80
N ALA A 796 -11.71 17.84 10.10
CA ALA A 796 -12.94 18.67 10.08
C ALA A 796 -13.50 18.98 11.48
N GLY A 797 -13.50 18.00 12.39
CA GLY A 797 -13.93 18.19 13.78
C GLY A 797 -13.07 19.22 14.53
N ARG A 798 -11.74 19.13 14.38
CA ARG A 798 -10.79 20.08 14.96
C ARG A 798 -10.98 21.49 14.40
N LEU A 799 -11.14 21.61 13.08
CA LEU A 799 -11.39 22.90 12.43
C LEU A 799 -12.70 23.54 12.92
N THR A 800 -13.76 22.74 13.05
CA THR A 800 -15.05 23.20 13.56
C THR A 800 -14.92 23.71 15.00
N ALA A 801 -14.29 22.93 15.88
CA ALA A 801 -14.07 23.30 17.27
C ALA A 801 -13.20 24.58 17.40
N LEU A 802 -12.21 24.74 16.53
CA LEU A 802 -11.37 25.93 16.50
C LEU A 802 -12.18 27.18 16.12
N LEU A 803 -13.02 27.11 15.10
CA LEU A 803 -13.90 28.22 14.70
C LEU A 803 -14.87 28.61 15.81
N GLN A 804 -15.47 27.62 16.48
CA GLN A 804 -16.37 27.87 17.62
C GLN A 804 -15.65 28.59 18.76
N ARG A 805 -14.40 28.22 19.07
CA ARG A 805 -13.58 28.91 20.08
C ARG A 805 -13.23 30.35 19.71
N GLN A 806 -13.27 30.69 18.41
CA GLN A 806 -13.09 32.07 17.93
C GLN A 806 -14.41 32.88 17.93
N GLY A 807 -15.51 32.30 18.43
CA GLY A 807 -16.81 32.97 18.51
C GLY A 807 -17.68 32.85 17.25
N TYR A 808 -17.26 32.08 16.24
CA TYR A 808 -18.07 31.85 15.05
C TYR A 808 -19.14 30.78 15.27
N THR A 809 -20.30 30.96 14.64
CA THR A 809 -21.26 29.87 14.47
C THR A 809 -20.67 28.87 13.46
N ALA A 810 -20.08 27.77 13.93
CA ALA A 810 -19.53 26.73 13.04
C ALA A 810 -20.13 25.35 13.30
N PHE A 811 -20.34 24.59 12.23
CA PHE A 811 -20.93 23.25 12.29
C PHE A 811 -20.36 22.31 11.22
N LEU A 812 -20.47 21.00 11.46
CA LEU A 812 -20.08 19.98 10.50
C LEU A 812 -21.16 19.80 9.43
N VAL A 813 -20.77 19.90 8.17
CA VAL A 813 -21.57 19.57 7.01
C VAL A 813 -21.37 18.08 6.71
N ARG A 814 -22.34 17.26 7.11
CA ARG A 814 -22.20 15.79 7.13
C ARG A 814 -22.03 15.19 5.74
N TYR A 815 -22.75 15.71 4.75
CA TYR A 815 -22.69 15.25 3.37
C TYR A 815 -22.45 16.41 2.43
N LEU A 816 -21.75 16.14 1.34
CA LEU A 816 -21.58 17.09 0.26
C LEU A 816 -22.87 17.12 -0.60
N LEU A 817 -23.96 17.58 -0.01
CA LEU A 817 -25.26 17.79 -0.63
C LEU A 817 -25.83 19.19 -0.31
N PRO A 818 -26.59 19.82 -1.23
CA PRO A 818 -27.18 21.15 -1.04
C PRO A 818 -27.87 21.36 0.30
N THR A 819 -28.73 20.43 0.69
CA THR A 819 -29.51 20.51 1.94
C THR A 819 -28.64 20.57 3.20
N TYR A 820 -27.41 20.07 3.16
CA TYR A 820 -26.51 20.04 4.31
C TYR A 820 -25.61 21.26 4.41
N TRP A 821 -25.25 21.91 3.30
CA TRP A 821 -24.41 23.12 3.32
C TRP A 821 -25.19 24.42 3.18
N GLN A 822 -26.43 24.39 2.69
CA GLN A 822 -27.28 25.57 2.52
C GLN A 822 -27.42 26.46 3.78
N PRO A 823 -27.42 25.92 5.03
CA PRO A 823 -27.46 26.78 6.21
C PRO A 823 -26.22 27.66 6.40
N ALA A 824 -25.08 27.30 5.79
CA ALA A 824 -23.83 28.04 5.90
C ALA A 824 -23.83 29.27 4.98
N ASP A 825 -23.15 30.33 5.42
CA ASP A 825 -22.78 31.46 4.55
C ASP A 825 -21.41 31.22 3.90
N VAL A 826 -20.54 30.50 4.63
CA VAL A 826 -19.20 30.12 4.17
C VAL A 826 -18.99 28.62 4.36
N LEU A 827 -18.54 27.96 3.31
CA LEU A 827 -18.22 26.54 3.32
C LEU A 827 -16.70 26.33 3.26
N VAL A 828 -16.16 25.72 4.30
CA VAL A 828 -14.75 25.30 4.37
C VAL A 828 -14.65 23.86 3.85
N ILE A 829 -13.81 23.66 2.83
CA ILE A 829 -13.56 22.35 2.22
C ILE A 829 -12.09 21.97 2.48
N PRO A 830 -11.83 21.17 3.52
CA PRO A 830 -10.53 20.54 3.72
C PRO A 830 -10.25 19.49 2.62
N PRO A 831 -9.01 18.99 2.51
CA PRO A 831 -8.73 17.79 1.73
C PRO A 831 -9.69 16.67 2.14
N LEU A 832 -10.53 16.23 1.21
CA LEU A 832 -11.47 15.13 1.42
C LEU A 832 -10.74 13.81 1.65
N ARG A 833 -11.21 13.02 2.62
CA ARG A 833 -10.80 11.63 2.85
C ARG A 833 -11.40 10.68 1.81
N ASP A 834 -12.58 11.04 1.31
CA ASP A 834 -13.29 10.31 0.27
C ASP A 834 -13.68 11.23 -0.88
N LEU A 835 -12.97 11.12 -2.00
CA LEU A 835 -13.24 11.97 -3.16
C LEU A 835 -14.50 11.54 -3.91
N ARG A 836 -15.06 10.35 -3.64
CA ARG A 836 -16.29 9.86 -4.29
C ARG A 836 -17.51 10.70 -3.93
N GLU A 837 -17.44 11.42 -2.80
CA GLU A 837 -18.47 12.37 -2.41
C GLU A 837 -18.59 13.56 -3.37
N LEU A 838 -17.55 13.85 -4.14
CA LEU A 838 -17.53 14.97 -5.08
C LEU A 838 -17.85 14.48 -6.50
N SER A 839 -19.13 14.17 -6.75
CA SER A 839 -19.63 13.88 -8.10
C SER A 839 -19.70 15.13 -8.97
N PHE A 840 -19.88 14.94 -10.28
CA PHE A 840 -20.10 16.04 -11.22
C PHE A 840 -21.30 16.91 -10.83
N GLU A 841 -22.44 16.29 -10.49
CA GLU A 841 -23.68 16.97 -10.12
C GLU A 841 -23.52 17.75 -8.82
N ARG A 842 -22.83 17.17 -7.83
CA ARG A 842 -22.56 17.83 -6.55
C ARG A 842 -21.60 19.00 -6.71
N ALA A 843 -20.58 18.87 -7.55
CA ALA A 843 -19.69 19.96 -7.90
C ALA A 843 -20.44 21.09 -8.64
N GLN A 844 -21.33 20.76 -9.56
CA GLN A 844 -22.20 21.75 -10.24
C GLN A 844 -23.15 22.45 -9.26
N ALA A 845 -23.78 21.71 -8.35
CA ALA A 845 -24.66 22.28 -7.34
C ALA A 845 -23.90 23.22 -6.39
N LEU A 846 -22.70 22.83 -5.96
CA LEU A 846 -21.83 23.69 -5.17
C LEU A 846 -21.41 24.96 -5.92
N ARG A 847 -20.97 24.82 -7.18
CA ARG A 847 -20.62 25.97 -8.04
C ARG A 847 -21.81 26.90 -8.24
N SER A 848 -23.00 26.35 -8.46
CA SER A 848 -24.24 27.13 -8.62
C SER A 848 -24.59 27.90 -7.34
N TRP A 849 -24.46 27.27 -6.18
CA TRP A 849 -24.65 27.92 -4.89
C TRP A 849 -23.65 29.07 -4.65
N VAL A 850 -22.37 28.88 -5.01
CA VAL A 850 -21.36 29.96 -4.97
C VAL A 850 -21.73 31.08 -5.95
N ALA A 851 -22.10 30.76 -7.18
CA ALA A 851 -22.50 31.77 -8.17
C ALA A 851 -23.68 32.64 -7.71
N GLN A 852 -24.54 32.12 -6.84
CA GLN A 852 -25.68 32.82 -6.26
C GLN A 852 -25.35 33.65 -5.00
N GLY A 853 -24.11 33.62 -4.51
CA GLY A 853 -23.67 34.42 -3.36
C GLY A 853 -23.00 33.61 -2.24
N GLY A 854 -23.02 32.28 -2.32
CA GLY A 854 -22.29 31.42 -1.39
C GLY A 854 -20.79 31.68 -1.42
N ARG A 855 -20.11 31.42 -0.30
CA ARG A 855 -18.64 31.60 -0.19
C ARG A 855 -17.96 30.27 0.11
N VAL A 856 -16.81 30.03 -0.50
CA VAL A 856 -16.02 28.81 -0.28
C VAL A 856 -14.59 29.15 0.11
N LEU A 857 -14.06 28.40 1.08
CA LEU A 857 -12.65 28.36 1.43
C LEU A 857 -12.09 26.94 1.17
N LEU A 858 -11.26 26.80 0.15
CA LEU A 858 -10.57 25.57 -0.21
C LEU A 858 -9.23 25.49 0.51
N LEU A 859 -8.96 24.36 1.17
CA LEU A 859 -7.72 24.15 1.92
C LEU A 859 -6.82 23.12 1.24
N SER A 860 -5.51 23.42 1.16
CA SER A 860 -4.49 22.45 0.77
C SER A 860 -4.86 21.77 -0.56
N GLU A 861 -4.94 20.44 -0.64
CA GLU A 861 -5.26 19.73 -1.88
C GLU A 861 -6.64 20.03 -2.45
N ALA A 862 -7.60 20.47 -1.63
CA ALA A 862 -8.91 20.89 -2.12
C ALA A 862 -8.83 22.08 -3.10
N CYS A 863 -7.69 22.77 -3.16
CA CYS A 863 -7.35 23.75 -4.20
C CYS A 863 -7.18 23.14 -5.61
N GLY A 864 -7.31 21.82 -5.77
CA GLY A 864 -7.16 21.13 -7.05
C GLY A 864 -5.77 20.56 -7.28
N PHE A 865 -5.23 19.84 -6.31
CA PHE A 865 -3.92 19.20 -6.40
C PHE A 865 -4.01 17.68 -6.24
N HIS A 866 -3.12 16.95 -6.93
CA HIS A 866 -3.14 15.49 -7.04
C HIS A 866 -4.51 14.92 -7.47
N ALA A 867 -5.23 14.28 -6.56
CA ALA A 867 -6.48 13.58 -6.84
C ALA A 867 -7.71 14.49 -6.76
N HIS A 868 -7.59 15.63 -6.06
CA HIS A 868 -8.66 16.59 -5.91
C HIS A 868 -8.85 17.39 -7.20
N ALA A 869 -10.09 17.52 -7.65
CA ALA A 869 -10.41 18.35 -8.80
C ALA A 869 -10.39 19.84 -8.41
N ASN A 870 -9.83 20.70 -9.27
CA ASN A 870 -9.93 22.14 -9.08
C ASN A 870 -11.38 22.57 -9.35
N LEU A 871 -12.12 22.89 -8.29
CA LEU A 871 -13.53 23.26 -8.37
C LEU A 871 -13.79 24.63 -8.97
N PHE A 872 -12.81 25.54 -8.99
CA PHE A 872 -12.97 26.92 -9.45
C PHE A 872 -11.72 27.40 -10.21
N PRO A 873 -11.39 26.78 -11.36
CA PRO A 873 -10.23 27.17 -12.18
C PRO A 873 -10.28 28.63 -12.66
N GLU A 874 -11.46 29.26 -12.67
CA GLU A 874 -11.67 30.65 -13.04
C GLU A 874 -11.09 31.65 -12.03
N VAL A 875 -10.71 31.19 -10.84
CA VAL A 875 -10.17 32.01 -9.74
C VAL A 875 -8.69 31.76 -9.51
N ALA A 876 -8.28 30.48 -9.43
CA ALA A 876 -6.88 30.13 -9.26
C ALA A 876 -6.58 28.70 -9.75
N GLU A 877 -5.31 28.47 -10.11
CA GLU A 877 -4.78 27.16 -10.47
C GLU A 877 -3.54 26.83 -9.62
N VAL A 878 -3.37 25.56 -9.21
CA VAL A 878 -2.13 25.11 -8.55
C VAL A 878 -1.04 24.88 -9.59
N ILE A 879 0.13 25.49 -9.40
CA ILE A 879 1.26 25.42 -10.36
C ILE A 879 2.47 24.64 -9.84
N GLY A 880 2.48 24.27 -8.55
CA GLY A 880 3.58 23.49 -7.97
C GLY A 880 3.50 23.40 -6.44
N GLU A 881 4.43 22.65 -5.85
CA GLU A 881 4.59 22.56 -4.40
C GLU A 881 5.98 23.07 -3.98
N HIS A 882 6.02 23.90 -2.94
CA HIS A 882 7.23 24.39 -2.29
C HIS A 882 7.36 23.77 -0.90
N ARG A 883 8.58 23.43 -0.49
CA ARG A 883 8.82 22.77 0.80
C ARG A 883 9.12 23.78 1.91
N GLN A 884 8.63 23.46 3.11
CA GLN A 884 8.97 24.13 4.37
C GLN A 884 8.96 25.67 4.29
N VAL A 885 7.82 26.22 3.89
CA VAL A 885 7.71 27.64 3.55
C VAL A 885 7.66 28.53 4.79
N ALA A 886 8.16 29.76 4.64
CA ALA A 886 7.93 30.84 5.57
C ALA A 886 6.83 31.77 5.04
N VAL A 887 5.92 32.15 5.91
CA VAL A 887 4.77 32.99 5.57
C VAL A 887 4.88 34.29 6.36
N ARG A 888 4.66 35.42 5.69
CA ARG A 888 4.58 36.71 6.38
C ARG A 888 3.21 36.83 7.04
N TRP A 889 3.20 36.93 8.36
CA TRP A 889 2.02 37.15 9.18
C TRP A 889 2.21 38.43 9.99
N GLN A 890 1.38 39.44 9.72
CA GLN A 890 1.60 40.82 10.20
C GLN A 890 3.02 41.31 9.83
N ARG A 891 3.77 41.84 10.81
CA ARG A 891 5.19 42.25 10.64
C ARG A 891 6.19 41.11 10.87
N ARG A 892 5.74 39.87 11.12
CA ARG A 892 6.60 38.73 11.47
C ARG A 892 6.66 37.70 10.34
N LEU A 893 7.82 37.10 10.18
CA LEU A 893 8.00 35.94 9.30
C LEU A 893 7.80 34.66 10.14
N VAL A 894 6.77 33.89 9.83
CA VAL A 894 6.45 32.63 10.50
C VAL A 894 6.98 31.47 9.66
N ARG A 895 7.98 30.76 10.18
CA ARG A 895 8.44 29.49 9.57
C ARG A 895 7.44 28.40 9.95
N THR A 896 6.75 27.85 8.95
CA THR A 896 5.65 26.92 9.20
C THR A 896 6.12 25.48 9.39
N GLY A 897 7.28 25.11 8.83
CA GLY A 897 7.70 23.71 8.72
C GLY A 897 6.89 22.91 7.68
N LEU A 898 5.88 23.52 7.06
CA LEU A 898 4.94 22.88 6.16
C LEU A 898 5.28 23.17 4.70
N ASN A 899 4.91 22.23 3.83
CA ASN A 899 4.89 22.48 2.40
C ASN A 899 3.73 23.42 2.03
N ALA A 900 3.79 24.04 0.85
CA ALA A 900 2.71 24.86 0.34
C ALA A 900 2.55 24.73 -1.17
N LEU A 901 1.31 24.74 -1.63
CA LEU A 901 0.92 24.75 -3.03
C LEU A 901 1.01 26.19 -3.54
N ALA A 902 1.83 26.42 -4.56
CA ALA A 902 1.86 27.69 -5.27
C ALA A 902 0.61 27.83 -6.12
N LEU A 903 -0.05 28.98 -5.98
CA LEU A 903 -1.26 29.34 -6.69
C LEU A 903 -0.96 30.37 -7.77
N ARG A 904 -1.49 30.17 -8.96
CA ARG A 904 -1.56 31.19 -10.01
C ARG A 904 -2.97 31.81 -9.97
N PRO A 905 -3.10 33.10 -9.63
CA PRO A 905 -4.39 33.78 -9.70
C PRO A 905 -4.86 33.89 -11.16
N VAL A 906 -6.17 33.82 -11.36
CA VAL A 906 -6.87 33.95 -12.65
C VAL A 906 -7.89 35.08 -12.54
N ASN A 907 -8.21 35.75 -13.65
CA ASN A 907 -9.24 36.81 -13.73
C ASN A 907 -9.16 37.89 -12.63
N ASN A 908 -8.00 38.53 -12.49
CA ASN A 908 -7.74 39.62 -11.53
C ASN A 908 -8.04 39.23 -10.05
N ALA A 909 -7.91 37.94 -9.69
CA ALA A 909 -8.04 37.51 -8.29
C ALA A 909 -6.96 38.12 -7.38
N ASP A 910 -7.36 38.50 -6.17
CA ASP A 910 -6.50 39.12 -5.17
C ASP A 910 -5.51 38.11 -4.59
N VAL A 911 -4.22 38.45 -4.56
CA VAL A 911 -3.21 37.71 -3.78
C VAL A 911 -3.14 38.28 -2.38
N LEU A 912 -3.64 37.54 -1.40
CA LEU A 912 -3.72 37.97 0.00
C LEU A 912 -2.52 37.52 0.85
N MET A 913 -1.76 36.54 0.35
CA MET A 913 -0.58 35.98 1.01
C MET A 913 0.35 35.38 -0.04
N SER A 914 1.66 35.58 0.13
CA SER A 914 2.69 35.02 -0.73
C SER A 914 3.86 34.44 0.08
N THR A 915 4.60 33.54 -0.57
CA THR A 915 5.89 33.04 -0.08
C THR A 915 6.87 32.99 -1.25
N ASN A 916 8.07 33.52 -1.08
CA ASN A 916 9.13 33.51 -2.10
C ASN A 916 8.64 33.93 -3.51
N GLY A 917 7.77 34.95 -3.59
CA GLY A 917 7.21 35.45 -4.85
C GLY A 917 6.00 34.68 -5.39
N ASN A 918 5.64 33.53 -4.81
CA ASN A 918 4.47 32.73 -5.22
C ASN A 918 3.26 33.02 -4.35
N ALA A 919 2.06 33.09 -4.94
CA ALA A 919 0.82 33.27 -4.18
C ALA A 919 0.47 31.98 -3.40
N LEU A 920 0.01 32.15 -2.17
CA LEU A 920 -0.42 31.08 -1.26
C LEU A 920 -1.88 31.22 -0.82
N LEU A 921 -2.40 32.44 -0.83
CA LEU A 921 -3.80 32.74 -0.53
C LEU A 921 -4.33 33.61 -1.66
N VAL A 922 -5.24 33.06 -2.46
CA VAL A 922 -5.85 33.76 -3.59
C VAL A 922 -7.36 33.85 -3.36
N ARG A 923 -7.93 35.04 -3.54
CA ARG A 923 -9.37 35.29 -3.39
C ARG A 923 -9.92 35.92 -4.66
N GLY A 924 -10.97 35.34 -5.21
CA GLY A 924 -11.62 35.86 -6.41
C GLY A 924 -13.13 35.75 -6.37
N LYS A 925 -13.81 36.47 -7.25
CA LYS A 925 -15.26 36.39 -7.45
C LYS A 925 -15.60 35.24 -8.40
N PHE A 926 -16.71 34.56 -8.11
CA PHE A 926 -17.34 33.61 -9.01
C PHE A 926 -18.86 33.83 -8.98
N GLY A 927 -19.42 34.41 -10.05
CA GLY A 927 -20.77 34.98 -10.01
C GLY A 927 -20.89 36.06 -8.92
N ARG A 928 -21.89 35.94 -8.05
CA ARG A 928 -22.09 36.82 -6.88
C ARG A 928 -21.31 36.37 -5.64
N GLY A 929 -20.71 35.17 -5.66
CA GLY A 929 -20.00 34.59 -4.52
C GLY A 929 -18.49 34.86 -4.53
N ILE A 930 -17.83 34.33 -3.50
CA ILE A 930 -16.39 34.45 -3.29
C ILE A 930 -15.77 33.07 -3.13
N VAL A 931 -14.66 32.85 -3.82
CA VAL A 931 -13.83 31.64 -3.67
C VAL A 931 -12.46 32.05 -3.16
N THR A 932 -12.03 31.39 -2.09
CA THR A 932 -10.70 31.57 -1.51
C THR A 932 -9.93 30.25 -1.56
N PHE A 933 -8.74 30.28 -2.13
CA PHE A 933 -7.80 29.17 -2.20
C PHE A 933 -6.70 29.39 -1.17
N TRP A 934 -6.49 28.44 -0.26
CA TRP A 934 -5.36 28.48 0.68
C TRP A 934 -4.44 27.27 0.47
N GLY A 935 -3.30 27.51 -0.17
CA GLY A 935 -2.35 26.49 -0.59
C GLY A 935 -1.44 25.94 0.51
N LEU A 936 -1.46 26.49 1.74
CA LEU A 936 -0.63 25.94 2.82
C LEU A 936 -1.10 24.54 3.19
N ARG A 937 -0.18 23.57 3.21
CA ARG A 937 -0.51 22.17 3.49
C ARG A 937 -0.99 22.03 4.93
N MET A 938 -2.03 21.24 5.12
CA MET A 938 -2.52 20.92 6.47
C MET A 938 -1.61 19.86 7.12
N PRO A 939 -1.34 19.94 8.44
CA PRO A 939 -0.59 18.91 9.14
C PRO A 939 -1.29 17.54 9.03
N LEU A 940 -0.50 16.47 8.86
CA LEU A 940 -1.02 15.14 8.61
C LEU A 940 -1.58 14.49 9.89
N THR A 941 -0.82 14.52 10.98
CA THR A 941 -1.19 13.90 12.26
C THR A 941 -1.69 14.94 13.26
N GLU A 942 -2.48 14.51 14.25
CA GLU A 942 -3.09 15.43 15.23
C GLU A 942 -2.07 16.06 16.19
N ASP A 943 -0.97 15.35 16.45
CA ASP A 943 0.12 15.70 17.36
C ASP A 943 1.25 16.50 16.69
N ALA A 944 1.14 16.76 15.37
CA ALA A 944 2.13 17.49 14.60
C ALA A 944 2.40 18.89 15.20
N PRO A 945 3.66 19.26 15.54
CA PRO A 945 3.99 20.56 16.15
C PRO A 945 3.59 21.75 15.26
N GLU A 946 3.53 21.55 13.95
CA GLU A 946 3.13 22.54 12.95
C GLU A 946 1.69 23.05 13.17
N TRP A 947 0.86 22.30 13.89
CA TRP A 947 -0.49 22.75 14.26
C TRP A 947 -0.51 24.08 15.01
N GLN A 948 0.52 24.37 15.80
CA GLN A 948 0.59 25.64 16.53
C GLN A 948 0.62 26.81 15.55
N ALA A 949 1.55 26.79 14.59
CA ALA A 949 1.67 27.83 13.57
C ALA A 949 0.46 27.82 12.61
N TRP A 950 0.01 26.64 12.18
CA TRP A 950 -1.09 26.48 11.23
C TRP A 950 -2.41 27.03 11.79
N THR A 951 -2.69 26.79 13.07
CA THR A 951 -3.91 27.27 13.76
C THR A 951 -4.02 28.79 13.73
N HIS A 952 -2.92 29.50 14.03
CA HIS A 952 -2.89 30.97 13.98
C HIS A 952 -3.15 31.50 12.57
N LEU A 953 -2.51 30.89 11.56
CA LEU A 953 -2.70 31.28 10.16
C LEU A 953 -4.12 30.98 9.67
N PHE A 954 -4.72 29.84 10.04
CA PHE A 954 -6.07 29.50 9.66
C PHE A 954 -7.10 30.51 10.19
N CYS A 955 -7.00 30.92 11.46
CA CYS A 955 -7.90 31.94 12.01
C CYS A 955 -7.81 33.27 11.25
N GLU A 956 -6.60 33.67 10.85
CA GLU A 956 -6.38 34.88 10.05
C GLU A 956 -6.94 34.72 8.61
N VAL A 957 -6.70 33.57 7.98
CA VAL A 957 -7.24 33.24 6.66
C VAL A 957 -8.76 33.30 6.66
N VAL A 958 -9.40 32.75 7.69
CA VAL A 958 -10.86 32.80 7.84
C VAL A 958 -11.34 34.25 7.93
N ARG A 959 -10.75 35.09 8.78
CA ARG A 959 -11.11 36.53 8.86
C ARG A 959 -11.02 37.22 7.49
N ARG A 960 -9.90 37.03 6.78
CA ARG A 960 -9.68 37.62 5.44
C ARG A 960 -10.63 37.08 4.38
N ALA A 961 -10.98 35.80 4.45
CA ALA A 961 -11.96 35.17 3.56
C ALA A 961 -13.38 35.68 3.80
N LEU A 962 -13.70 36.08 5.04
CA LEU A 962 -14.99 36.71 5.38
C LEU A 962 -15.09 38.19 4.95
N GLY A 963 -13.95 38.81 4.58
CA GLY A 963 -13.89 40.19 4.11
C GLY A 963 -13.92 41.22 5.25
N TRP A 964 -13.35 40.86 6.41
CA TRP A 964 -13.23 41.72 7.59
C TRP A 964 -11.88 42.44 7.64
#